data_AF-A0A376JPI1-F1
#
_entry.id   AF-A0A376JPI1-F1
#
_cell.length_a   1.000
_cell.length_b   1.000
_cell.length_c   1.000
_cell.angle_alpha   90.00
_cell.angle_beta   90.00
_cell.angle_gamma   90.00
#
_symmetry.space_group_name_H-M   'P 1'
#
loop_
_entity.id
_entity.type
_entity.pdbx_description
1 polymer ?
#
loop_
_entity_poly.entity_id
_entity_poly.type
_entity_poly.pdbx_seq_one_letter_code
_entity_poly.pdbx_strand_id
1 'polypeptide(L)'
;MYLYIETLKQRLDAINQLRVDRALAAMGPAFQQVYSLLPTLLHYHHPLMPGYLDGNVPKGICLYTPDETQRHYLNELELYRGMSVQDPPKGELPITGVYTMGSTSSVGQSCSSDLDIWVCHQSWLDSEERQLLQRKCSLLESWAASLGVEVSFFLIDENRFRHNESGSLGGEDCGSTQHILLLDEFYRTAVRLAGKRILWNMVPCDEEEHYDDYVMTLYAQGVLTPNEWLDLGGLSSLSAEEYFGASLWQLYKSIDSPYKAVLKTLLLEAYSWEYPNPRLLAKDIKQRLHDGEIVSFGLDPYCMMLERVTEYLTAIEDFTRLDLVRRCFYLKVCEKLSRERACVGWRREVLTQLVKEWEWDDARLAMLDNRANWKIDQVREAHNELLDAMMQSYRNLIRFARRNNLSVSASPQDIGVLTRKLYAAFEALPGKVTLVNPQISPDLSEPNLTFIYVPPGRANRSGWYLYNRAPNIESIISHQPLEYNRYLNKLVAWAWFNGLLTSRTRLYIKGNGIVDLPKLQEMVADVSHHFPLRLPAPTPKALYSPCEIRHLAIIVNLEYDPTAAFRNQVVHFDFRKLDVFSFGENQNCLVGSVDLLYRNSWNEVRTLHFNGEQSMIEALKTILGKMHQDAAPPDSVEVFCYSQHLRGLIRTRVQQLVSECIELRLSSTRQETGALQGAARFWSNLGLILRAPECIGTETRKCHRVLWRYFA
;
A
#
# COMPACT_ATOMS: atom_id res chain seq x y z
N MET A 1 -26.24 35.77 -24.15
CA MET A 1 -25.48 34.51 -24.30
C MET A 1 -23.99 34.75 -24.57
N TYR A 2 -23.60 35.46 -25.63
CA TYR A 2 -22.18 35.74 -25.93
C TYR A 2 -21.40 36.37 -24.75
N LEU A 3 -21.91 37.47 -24.17
CA LEU A 3 -21.29 38.12 -23.01
C LEU A 3 -21.13 37.19 -21.79
N TYR A 4 -22.08 36.26 -21.61
CA TYR A 4 -22.06 35.29 -20.53
C TYR A 4 -20.93 34.27 -20.73
N ILE A 5 -20.80 33.70 -21.94
CA ILE A 5 -19.70 32.79 -22.28
C ILE A 5 -18.34 33.47 -22.17
N GLU A 6 -18.20 34.72 -22.61
CA GLU A 6 -16.96 35.49 -22.43
C GLU A 6 -16.62 35.72 -20.95
N THR A 7 -17.63 35.99 -20.12
CA THR A 7 -17.45 36.09 -18.66
C THR A 7 -16.97 34.76 -18.07
N LEU A 8 -17.53 33.62 -18.50
CA LEU A 8 -17.09 32.29 -18.06
C LEU A 8 -15.67 31.97 -18.51
N LYS A 9 -15.28 32.33 -19.74
CA LYS A 9 -13.89 32.20 -20.23
C LYS A 9 -12.91 32.94 -19.32
N GLN A 10 -13.21 34.20 -19.00
CA GLN A 10 -12.38 35.02 -18.10
C GLN A 10 -12.26 34.41 -16.70
N ARG A 11 -13.36 33.93 -16.13
CA ARG A 11 -13.35 33.25 -14.83
C ARG A 11 -12.52 31.97 -14.87
N LEU A 12 -12.68 31.16 -15.91
CA LEU A 12 -11.93 29.91 -16.08
C LEU A 12 -10.43 30.18 -16.22
N ASP A 13 -10.03 31.17 -17.01
CA ASP A 13 -8.63 31.57 -17.16
C ASP A 13 -8.05 32.09 -15.83
N ALA A 14 -8.80 32.90 -15.08
CA ALA A 14 -8.39 33.40 -13.78
C ALA A 14 -8.20 32.26 -12.75
N ILE A 15 -9.11 31.28 -12.72
CA ILE A 15 -8.98 30.09 -11.86
C ILE A 15 -7.79 29.24 -12.29
N ASN A 16 -7.58 29.04 -13.59
CA ASN A 16 -6.42 28.30 -14.07
C ASN A 16 -5.11 28.99 -13.66
N GLN A 17 -5.03 30.32 -13.79
CA GLN A 17 -3.87 31.08 -13.35
C GLN A 17 -3.63 30.94 -11.85
N LEU A 18 -4.68 31.09 -11.03
CA LEU A 18 -4.60 30.85 -9.59
C LEU A 18 -4.07 29.44 -9.27
N ARG A 19 -4.54 28.42 -10.00
CA ARG A 19 -4.09 27.03 -9.83
C ARG A 19 -2.61 26.88 -10.20
N VAL A 20 -2.15 27.49 -11.29
CA VAL A 20 -0.72 27.50 -11.68
C VAL A 20 0.12 28.18 -10.59
N ASP A 21 -0.28 29.36 -10.12
CA ASP A 21 0.44 30.10 -9.08
C ASP A 21 0.54 29.29 -7.78
N ARG A 22 -0.55 28.63 -7.38
CA ARG A 22 -0.59 27.74 -6.21
C ARG A 22 0.31 26.53 -6.37
N ALA A 23 0.30 25.91 -7.55
CA ALA A 23 1.16 24.78 -7.84
C ALA A 23 2.63 25.19 -7.67
N LEU A 24 3.06 26.24 -8.37
CA LEU A 24 4.43 26.75 -8.32
C LEU A 24 4.84 27.16 -6.89
N ALA A 25 3.97 27.82 -6.14
CA ALA A 25 4.25 28.23 -4.77
C ALA A 25 4.44 27.06 -3.78
N ALA A 26 3.84 25.90 -4.04
CA ALA A 26 3.95 24.72 -3.17
C ALA A 26 5.21 23.87 -3.44
N MET A 27 5.97 24.18 -4.50
CA MET A 27 6.96 23.29 -5.10
C MET A 27 8.39 23.83 -5.00
N GLY A 28 9.36 22.91 -4.86
CA GLY A 28 10.78 23.25 -4.89
C GLY A 28 11.28 23.58 -6.31
N PRO A 29 12.49 24.15 -6.45
CA PRO A 29 13.00 24.64 -7.74
C PRO A 29 13.04 23.58 -8.85
N ALA A 30 13.47 22.34 -8.53
CA ALA A 30 13.53 21.25 -9.50
C ALA A 30 12.13 20.89 -10.04
N PHE A 31 11.12 20.86 -9.16
CA PHE A 31 9.75 20.62 -9.56
C PHE A 31 9.21 21.77 -10.40
N GLN A 32 9.42 23.03 -9.98
CA GLN A 32 9.00 24.20 -10.77
C GLN A 32 9.60 24.17 -12.18
N GLN A 33 10.87 23.78 -12.31
CA GLN A 33 11.54 23.62 -13.59
C GLN A 33 10.87 22.53 -14.45
N VAL A 34 10.63 21.34 -13.89
CA VAL A 34 9.94 20.24 -14.60
C VAL A 34 8.55 20.70 -15.03
N TYR A 35 7.73 21.16 -14.09
CA TYR A 35 6.36 21.61 -14.34
C TYR A 35 6.28 22.66 -15.46
N SER A 36 7.18 23.64 -15.44
CA SER A 36 7.17 24.74 -16.40
C SER A 36 7.70 24.33 -17.78
N LEU A 37 8.66 23.40 -17.87
CA LEU A 37 9.28 23.03 -19.14
C LEU A 37 8.57 21.92 -19.91
N LEU A 38 7.76 21.08 -19.24
CA LEU A 38 7.08 19.97 -19.91
C LEU A 38 6.26 20.37 -21.15
N PRO A 39 5.47 21.46 -21.15
CA PRO A 39 4.81 21.94 -22.36
C PRO A 39 5.78 22.25 -23.50
N THR A 40 6.90 22.93 -23.20
CA THR A 40 7.95 23.23 -24.18
C THR A 40 8.55 21.97 -24.78
N LEU A 41 8.85 20.97 -23.95
CA LEU A 41 9.46 19.71 -24.36
C LEU A 41 8.53 18.82 -25.19
N LEU A 42 7.21 18.97 -25.02
CA LEU A 42 6.20 18.33 -25.86
C LEU A 42 5.93 19.11 -27.15
N HIS A 43 6.02 20.45 -27.10
CA HIS A 43 5.81 21.31 -28.26
C HIS A 43 6.97 21.23 -29.26
N TYR A 44 8.22 21.28 -28.77
CA TYR A 44 9.41 21.20 -29.61
C TYR A 44 10.00 19.78 -29.59
N HIS A 45 10.83 19.46 -30.59
CA HIS A 45 11.53 18.17 -30.67
C HIS A 45 12.89 18.39 -31.32
N HIS A 46 13.96 18.26 -30.52
CA HIS A 46 15.32 18.54 -30.95
C HIS A 46 16.33 17.63 -30.22
N PRO A 47 17.43 17.18 -30.85
CA PRO A 47 18.44 16.29 -30.24
C PRO A 47 19.04 16.73 -28.90
N LEU A 48 18.95 18.01 -28.57
CA LEU A 48 19.48 18.60 -27.32
C LEU A 48 18.41 18.76 -26.24
N MET A 49 17.15 18.44 -26.54
CA MET A 49 16.05 18.48 -25.58
C MET A 49 15.82 17.08 -24.98
N PRO A 50 15.49 17.00 -23.69
CA PRO A 50 14.97 15.77 -23.10
C PRO A 50 13.77 15.23 -23.88
N GLY A 51 13.61 13.90 -23.90
CA GLY A 51 12.53 13.26 -24.64
C GLY A 51 12.77 13.11 -26.14
N TYR A 52 13.95 13.51 -26.66
CA TYR A 52 14.26 13.33 -28.08
C TYR A 52 14.36 11.85 -28.48
N LEU A 53 13.87 11.57 -29.67
CA LEU A 53 13.90 10.28 -30.35
C LEU A 53 14.14 10.56 -31.84
N ASP A 54 14.91 9.70 -32.50
CA ASP A 54 15.07 9.77 -33.95
C ASP A 54 13.77 9.40 -34.67
N GLY A 55 13.56 9.98 -35.85
CA GLY A 55 12.37 9.78 -36.67
C GLY A 55 11.33 10.90 -36.54
N ASN A 56 10.14 10.66 -37.12
CA ASN A 56 9.06 11.63 -37.14
C ASN A 56 8.17 11.50 -35.91
N VAL A 57 8.64 12.03 -34.78
CA VAL A 57 7.90 11.97 -33.51
C VAL A 57 6.85 13.08 -33.46
N PRO A 58 5.58 12.79 -33.12
CA PRO A 58 4.55 13.80 -32.97
C PRO A 58 4.99 14.90 -31.99
N LYS A 59 4.87 16.15 -32.41
CA LYS A 59 5.25 17.34 -31.65
C LYS A 59 4.36 18.52 -31.98
N GLY A 60 4.20 19.43 -31.03
CA GLY A 60 3.39 20.63 -31.18
C GLY A 60 2.07 20.52 -30.44
N ILE A 61 1.79 21.56 -29.67
CA ILE A 61 0.58 21.70 -28.84
C ILE A 61 -0.26 22.85 -29.38
N CYS A 62 -1.56 22.62 -29.59
CA CYS A 62 -2.52 23.65 -29.99
C CYS A 62 -2.43 24.88 -29.08
N LEU A 63 -2.47 26.09 -29.65
CA LEU A 63 -2.51 27.36 -28.90
C LEU A 63 -1.37 27.55 -27.89
N TYR A 64 -0.24 26.85 -28.05
CA TYR A 64 0.92 27.02 -27.19
C TYR A 64 1.58 28.37 -27.41
N THR A 65 1.87 29.07 -26.31
CA THR A 65 2.64 30.31 -26.30
C THR A 65 3.65 30.21 -25.16
N PRO A 66 4.96 30.34 -25.43
CA PRO A 66 5.96 30.17 -24.38
C PRO A 66 5.95 31.36 -23.41
N ASP A 67 5.99 31.07 -22.11
CA ASP A 67 6.16 32.08 -21.06
C ASP A 67 7.61 32.61 -21.00
N GLU A 68 7.93 33.46 -20.01
CA GLU A 68 9.27 34.02 -19.86
C GLU A 68 10.34 32.96 -19.52
N THR A 69 10.03 32.01 -18.64
CA THR A 69 10.93 30.91 -18.25
C THR A 69 11.20 29.98 -19.43
N GLN A 70 10.16 29.64 -20.18
CA GLN A 70 10.25 28.79 -21.36
C GLN A 70 11.01 29.48 -22.50
N ARG A 71 10.81 30.79 -22.70
CA ARG A 71 11.60 31.57 -23.68
C ARG A 71 13.07 31.64 -23.28
N HIS A 72 13.39 31.84 -22.01
CA HIS A 72 14.77 31.83 -21.52
C HIS A 72 15.45 30.49 -21.85
N TYR A 73 14.79 29.38 -21.54
CA TYR A 73 15.30 28.03 -21.84
C TYR A 73 15.57 27.83 -23.34
N LEU A 74 14.64 28.27 -24.21
CA LEU A 74 14.81 28.18 -25.67
C LEU A 74 15.98 29.04 -26.15
N ASN A 75 16.12 30.26 -25.64
CA ASN A 75 17.22 31.17 -26.00
C ASN A 75 18.58 30.61 -25.54
N GLU A 76 18.68 30.01 -24.36
CA GLU A 76 19.92 29.37 -23.90
C GLU A 76 20.33 28.21 -24.80
N LEU A 77 19.37 27.39 -25.24
CA LEU A 77 19.63 26.32 -26.19
C LEU A 77 20.12 26.84 -27.54
N GLU A 78 19.58 27.96 -28.00
CA GLU A 78 20.00 28.63 -29.24
C GLU A 78 21.41 29.22 -29.12
N LEU A 79 21.65 30.04 -28.10
CA LEU A 79 22.90 30.77 -27.87
C LEU A 79 24.08 29.84 -27.56
N TYR A 80 23.90 28.87 -26.65
CA TYR A 80 25.00 28.07 -26.13
C TYR A 80 25.18 26.74 -26.85
N ARG A 81 24.14 26.25 -27.53
CA ARG A 81 24.19 24.94 -28.19
C ARG A 81 23.86 24.99 -29.68
N GLY A 82 23.74 26.18 -30.26
CA GLY A 82 23.56 26.39 -31.70
C GLY A 82 22.23 25.83 -32.22
N MET A 83 21.23 25.67 -31.35
CA MET A 83 19.89 25.29 -31.78
C MET A 83 19.22 26.45 -32.49
N SER A 84 19.08 26.40 -33.82
CA SER A 84 18.08 27.25 -34.44
C SER A 84 16.72 26.81 -33.88
N VAL A 85 15.98 27.73 -33.25
CA VAL A 85 14.60 27.46 -32.83
C VAL A 85 13.86 27.02 -34.09
N GLN A 86 13.57 25.72 -34.20
CA GLN A 86 12.82 25.24 -35.35
C GLN A 86 11.51 26.02 -35.41
N ASP A 87 11.14 26.48 -36.60
CA ASP A 87 9.83 27.08 -36.84
C ASP A 87 8.77 26.25 -36.10
N PRO A 88 7.89 26.88 -35.30
CA PRO A 88 6.84 26.15 -34.63
C PRO A 88 6.08 25.31 -35.68
N PRO A 89 5.68 24.08 -35.33
CA PRO A 89 5.02 23.18 -36.28
C PRO A 89 3.85 23.90 -36.96
N LYS A 90 3.83 23.89 -38.30
CA LYS A 90 2.82 24.57 -39.13
C LYS A 90 1.69 23.60 -39.44
N GLY A 91 0.45 24.08 -39.39
CA GLY A 91 -0.76 23.29 -39.68
C GLY A 91 -1.45 22.78 -38.42
N GLU A 92 -2.21 21.69 -38.56
CA GLU A 92 -2.86 21.03 -37.43
C GLU A 92 -1.83 20.37 -36.52
N LEU A 93 -1.97 20.61 -35.21
CA LEU A 93 -1.02 20.13 -34.22
C LEU A 93 -1.53 18.83 -33.57
N PRO A 94 -0.64 17.85 -33.34
CA PRO A 94 -1.02 16.52 -32.86
C PRO A 94 -1.51 16.51 -31.41
N ILE A 95 -1.05 17.45 -30.57
CA ILE A 95 -1.42 17.54 -29.16
C ILE A 95 -2.44 18.66 -28.98
N THR A 96 -3.65 18.33 -28.53
CA THR A 96 -4.74 19.29 -28.29
C THR A 96 -4.58 20.04 -26.97
N GLY A 97 -4.01 19.40 -25.96
CA GLY A 97 -3.67 20.07 -24.70
C GLY A 97 -2.92 19.19 -23.71
N VAL A 98 -2.32 19.84 -22.73
CA VAL A 98 -1.55 19.21 -21.66
C VAL A 98 -2.06 19.73 -20.33
N TYR A 99 -2.46 18.81 -19.46
CA TYR A 99 -3.11 19.12 -18.20
C TYR A 99 -2.48 18.32 -17.07
N THR A 100 -2.28 18.97 -15.93
CA THR A 100 -2.05 18.23 -14.68
C THR A 100 -3.37 17.97 -13.99
N MET A 101 -3.46 16.90 -13.19
CA MET A 101 -4.65 16.58 -12.42
C MET A 101 -4.29 16.06 -11.01
N GLY A 102 -5.31 15.70 -10.23
CA GLY A 102 -5.14 15.09 -8.92
C GLY A 102 -4.87 16.11 -7.82
N SER A 103 -3.73 15.98 -7.13
CA SER A 103 -3.40 16.86 -5.99
C SER A 103 -2.77 18.19 -6.38
N THR A 104 -2.27 18.32 -7.61
CA THR A 104 -1.62 19.53 -8.13
C THR A 104 -2.50 20.76 -7.95
N SER A 105 -1.91 21.88 -7.52
CA SER A 105 -2.57 23.18 -7.21
C SER A 105 -3.54 23.21 -6.03
N SER A 106 -3.81 22.07 -5.40
CA SER A 106 -4.73 21.99 -4.26
C SER A 106 -4.02 22.14 -2.91
N VAL A 107 -4.77 22.33 -1.84
CA VAL A 107 -4.25 22.30 -0.46
C VAL A 107 -3.62 20.95 -0.14
N GLY A 108 -4.08 19.88 -0.80
CA GLY A 108 -3.53 18.54 -0.70
C GLY A 108 -2.17 18.35 -1.39
N GLN A 109 -1.64 19.36 -2.10
CA GLN A 109 -0.32 19.29 -2.71
C GLN A 109 0.78 19.40 -1.65
N SER A 110 1.81 18.57 -1.79
CA SER A 110 2.97 18.54 -0.91
C SER A 110 4.26 18.38 -1.71
N CYS A 111 5.42 18.58 -1.07
CA CYS A 111 6.73 18.40 -1.72
C CYS A 111 7.02 16.97 -2.19
N SER A 112 6.24 15.98 -1.73
CA SER A 112 6.32 14.58 -2.15
C SER A 112 5.14 14.17 -3.04
N SER A 113 4.39 15.12 -3.59
CA SER A 113 3.32 14.82 -4.54
C SER A 113 3.92 14.48 -5.92
N ASP A 114 3.35 13.47 -6.55
CA ASP A 114 3.53 13.09 -7.94
C ASP A 114 2.79 14.04 -8.90
N LEU A 115 3.25 14.09 -10.16
CA LEU A 115 2.56 14.76 -11.27
C LEU A 115 1.88 13.76 -12.19
N ASP A 116 0.56 13.74 -12.17
CA ASP A 116 -0.26 13.06 -13.17
C ASP A 116 -0.56 14.02 -14.33
N ILE A 117 -0.10 13.69 -15.53
CA ILE A 117 -0.21 14.55 -16.71
C ILE A 117 -1.00 13.86 -17.81
N TRP A 118 -2.10 14.50 -18.21
CA TRP A 118 -2.85 14.13 -19.40
C TRP A 118 -2.30 14.88 -20.61
N VAL A 119 -1.88 14.11 -21.61
CA VAL A 119 -1.51 14.61 -22.94
C VAL A 119 -2.66 14.25 -23.88
N CYS A 120 -3.56 15.20 -24.06
CA CYS A 120 -4.68 15.05 -24.97
C CYS A 120 -4.18 15.21 -26.41
N HIS A 121 -4.49 14.25 -27.26
CA HIS A 121 -4.02 14.21 -28.64
C HIS A 121 -5.17 14.05 -29.62
N GLN A 122 -4.90 14.40 -30.88
CA GLN A 122 -5.85 14.29 -31.97
C GLN A 122 -6.15 12.81 -32.29
N SER A 123 -7.39 12.52 -32.68
CA SER A 123 -7.82 11.14 -32.97
C SER A 123 -7.18 10.58 -34.25
N TRP A 124 -6.71 11.46 -35.14
CA TRP A 124 -6.10 11.08 -36.42
C TRP A 124 -4.69 10.48 -36.28
N LEU A 125 -4.06 10.57 -35.10
CA LEU A 125 -2.76 9.93 -34.88
C LEU A 125 -2.89 8.41 -35.03
N ASP A 126 -2.02 7.80 -35.83
CA ASP A 126 -2.02 6.36 -36.00
C ASP A 126 -1.38 5.62 -34.80
N SER A 127 -1.35 4.29 -34.85
CA SER A 127 -0.79 3.49 -33.76
C SER A 127 0.72 3.67 -33.56
N GLU A 128 1.47 3.93 -34.63
CA GLU A 128 2.92 4.12 -34.57
C GLU A 128 3.25 5.50 -33.98
N GLU A 129 2.57 6.53 -34.45
CA GLU A 129 2.68 7.89 -33.93
C GLU A 129 2.34 7.96 -32.44
N ARG A 130 1.25 7.30 -32.00
CA ARG A 130 0.90 7.18 -30.57
C ARG A 130 1.99 6.47 -29.77
N GLN A 131 2.60 5.41 -30.31
CA GLN A 131 3.71 4.72 -29.64
C GLN A 131 4.96 5.61 -29.53
N LEU A 132 5.29 6.39 -30.57
CA LEU A 132 6.39 7.34 -30.54
C LEU A 132 6.16 8.45 -29.52
N LEU A 133 4.95 9.00 -29.45
CA LEU A 133 4.56 9.99 -28.45
C LEU A 133 4.63 9.40 -27.03
N GLN A 134 4.18 8.16 -26.83
CA GLN A 134 4.28 7.47 -25.54
C GLN A 134 5.74 7.27 -25.12
N ARG A 135 6.61 6.85 -26.05
CA ARG A 135 8.05 6.70 -25.79
C ARG A 135 8.71 8.04 -25.44
N LYS A 136 8.34 9.12 -26.13
CA LYS A 136 8.77 10.48 -25.78
C LYS A 136 8.36 10.83 -24.36
N CYS A 137 7.11 10.54 -23.97
CA CYS A 137 6.64 10.75 -22.60
C CYS A 137 7.48 9.95 -21.59
N SER A 138 7.75 8.65 -21.82
CA SER A 138 8.58 7.85 -20.92
C SER A 138 10.02 8.34 -20.77
N LEU A 139 10.60 8.95 -21.81
CA LEU A 139 11.89 9.62 -21.70
C LEU A 139 11.80 10.91 -20.88
N LEU A 140 10.69 11.65 -20.97
CA LEU A 140 10.44 12.82 -20.11
C LEU A 140 10.21 12.42 -18.65
N GLU A 141 9.56 11.29 -18.37
CA GLU A 141 9.46 10.70 -17.03
C GLU A 141 10.86 10.41 -16.47
N SER A 142 11.72 9.77 -17.27
CA SER A 142 13.10 9.47 -16.87
C SER A 142 13.93 10.74 -16.62
N TRP A 143 13.73 11.77 -17.45
CA TRP A 143 14.37 13.08 -17.25
C TRP A 143 13.90 13.76 -15.97
N ALA A 144 12.59 13.81 -15.71
CA ALA A 144 12.04 14.38 -14.49
C ALA A 144 12.52 13.61 -13.24
N ALA A 145 12.55 12.27 -13.30
CA ALA A 145 13.06 11.42 -12.24
C ALA A 145 14.55 11.69 -11.94
N SER A 146 15.35 12.01 -12.96
CA SER A 146 16.77 12.41 -12.78
C SER A 146 16.93 13.72 -11.99
N LEU A 147 15.88 14.54 -11.94
CA LEU A 147 15.80 15.77 -11.14
C LEU A 147 15.09 15.54 -9.79
N GLY A 148 14.71 14.30 -9.48
CA GLY A 148 13.99 13.94 -8.25
C GLY A 148 12.49 14.25 -8.28
N VAL A 149 11.90 14.40 -9.47
CA VAL A 149 10.46 14.68 -9.65
C VAL A 149 9.78 13.47 -10.28
N GLU A 150 8.78 12.92 -9.59
CA GLU A 150 7.97 11.81 -10.11
C GLU A 150 6.85 12.35 -11.02
N VAL A 151 6.83 11.91 -12.27
CA VAL A 151 5.84 12.30 -13.30
C VAL A 151 5.30 11.03 -13.95
N SER A 152 3.99 11.00 -14.19
CA SER A 152 3.30 9.94 -14.93
C SER A 152 2.49 10.56 -16.06
N PHE A 153 2.76 10.16 -17.31
CA PHE A 153 2.01 10.63 -18.48
C PHE A 153 0.94 9.64 -18.93
N PHE A 154 -0.22 10.19 -19.25
CA PHE A 154 -1.35 9.46 -19.81
C PHE A 154 -1.75 10.08 -21.14
N LEU A 155 -1.64 9.31 -22.23
CA LEU A 155 -2.12 9.73 -23.54
C LEU A 155 -3.65 9.57 -23.60
N ILE A 156 -4.33 10.65 -23.93
CA ILE A 156 -5.79 10.69 -24.00
C ILE A 156 -6.22 11.10 -25.40
N ASP A 157 -6.88 10.18 -26.11
CA ASP A 157 -7.54 10.50 -27.37
C ASP A 157 -8.69 11.48 -27.10
N GLU A 158 -8.76 12.58 -27.86
CA GLU A 158 -9.77 13.63 -27.69
C GLU A 158 -11.22 13.13 -27.80
N ASN A 159 -11.45 12.01 -28.49
CA ASN A 159 -12.77 11.43 -28.70
C ASN A 159 -13.08 10.26 -27.75
N ARG A 160 -12.12 9.86 -26.91
CA ARG A 160 -12.22 8.69 -26.00
C ARG A 160 -13.47 8.72 -25.13
N PHE A 161 -13.74 9.86 -24.50
CA PHE A 161 -14.83 9.98 -23.53
C PHE A 161 -16.20 10.17 -24.18
N ARG A 162 -16.25 10.68 -25.42
CA ARG A 162 -17.53 10.86 -26.14
C ARG A 162 -18.13 9.55 -26.66
N HIS A 163 -17.31 8.55 -26.93
CA HIS A 163 -17.76 7.28 -27.50
C HIS A 163 -18.00 6.20 -26.44
N ASN A 164 -17.98 6.53 -25.14
CA ASN A 164 -18.03 5.56 -24.02
C ASN A 164 -17.00 4.41 -24.19
N GLU A 165 -15.87 4.66 -24.85
CA GLU A 165 -14.86 3.63 -25.07
C GLU A 165 -14.08 3.36 -23.78
N SER A 166 -14.44 2.27 -23.10
CA SER A 166 -13.73 1.73 -21.94
C SER A 166 -12.44 1.02 -22.38
N GLY A 167 -11.37 1.79 -22.64
CA GLY A 167 -10.02 1.27 -22.89
C GLY A 167 -9.13 1.23 -21.65
N SER A 168 -8.08 0.40 -21.63
CA SER A 168 -7.08 0.38 -20.54
C SER A 168 -6.20 1.65 -20.55
N LEU A 169 -6.00 2.28 -19.40
CA LEU A 169 -5.01 3.35 -19.18
C LEU A 169 -3.77 2.73 -18.55
N GLY A 170 -2.84 2.22 -19.36
CA GLY A 170 -1.56 1.71 -18.86
C GLY A 170 -1.67 0.51 -17.89
N GLY A 171 -0.52 -0.02 -17.47
CA GLY A 171 -0.36 -1.36 -16.89
C GLY A 171 -0.82 -1.59 -15.44
N GLU A 172 -1.73 -0.78 -14.88
CA GLU A 172 -2.42 -1.10 -13.62
C GLU A 172 -3.93 -1.15 -13.88
N ASP A 173 -4.46 -2.37 -13.99
CA ASP A 173 -5.83 -2.74 -14.43
C ASP A 173 -6.99 -2.13 -13.61
N CYS A 174 -7.26 -0.82 -13.76
CA CYS A 174 -8.49 -0.16 -13.32
C CYS A 174 -8.98 0.97 -14.25
N GLY A 175 -8.18 1.39 -15.25
CA GLY A 175 -8.55 2.49 -16.15
C GLY A 175 -9.77 2.20 -17.05
N SER A 176 -10.10 0.93 -17.26
CA SER A 176 -11.28 0.50 -18.03
C SER A 176 -12.58 0.50 -17.23
N THR A 177 -12.54 0.59 -15.89
CA THR A 177 -13.72 0.48 -15.00
C THR A 177 -14.13 1.79 -14.32
N GLN A 178 -13.45 2.91 -14.57
CA GLN A 178 -13.70 4.21 -13.91
C GLN A 178 -13.83 5.35 -14.94
N HIS A 179 -14.81 5.29 -15.84
CA HIS A 179 -14.97 6.28 -16.89
C HIS A 179 -15.45 7.65 -16.36
N ILE A 180 -16.62 7.69 -15.72
CA ILE A 180 -17.27 8.89 -15.19
C ILE A 180 -16.55 9.45 -13.97
N LEU A 181 -16.06 8.61 -13.06
CA LEU A 181 -15.34 9.06 -11.87
C LEU A 181 -13.96 9.63 -12.20
N LEU A 182 -13.30 9.11 -13.23
CA LEU A 182 -12.06 9.70 -13.74
C LEU A 182 -12.33 11.05 -14.41
N LEU A 183 -13.41 11.16 -15.18
CA LEU A 183 -13.81 12.41 -15.81
C LEU A 183 -14.26 13.46 -14.78
N ASP A 184 -14.97 13.05 -13.72
CA ASP A 184 -15.29 13.87 -12.54
C ASP A 184 -14.00 14.38 -11.87
N GLU A 185 -13.03 13.50 -11.62
CA GLU A 185 -11.72 13.88 -11.08
C GLU A 185 -10.98 14.85 -12.01
N PHE A 186 -10.99 14.61 -13.32
CA PHE A 186 -10.36 15.49 -14.29
C PHE A 186 -11.02 16.87 -14.30
N TYR A 187 -12.33 16.98 -14.50
CA TYR A 187 -13.02 18.27 -14.56
C TYR A 187 -12.89 19.08 -13.28
N ARG A 188 -12.89 18.43 -12.12
CA ARG A 188 -12.75 19.16 -10.85
C ARG A 188 -11.30 19.59 -10.57
N THR A 189 -10.29 18.83 -11.01
CA THR A 189 -8.87 19.06 -10.63
C THR A 189 -7.95 19.60 -11.72
N ALA A 190 -8.35 19.54 -12.99
CA ALA A 190 -7.45 19.85 -14.09
C ALA A 190 -6.84 21.25 -13.99
N VAL A 191 -5.53 21.33 -14.23
CA VAL A 191 -4.80 22.59 -14.44
C VAL A 191 -4.19 22.51 -15.82
N ARG A 192 -4.59 23.43 -16.70
CA ARG A 192 -4.09 23.51 -18.07
C ARG A 192 -2.69 24.11 -18.05
N LEU A 193 -1.70 23.31 -18.47
CA LEU A 193 -0.32 23.76 -18.68
C LEU A 193 -0.17 24.44 -20.05
N ALA A 194 -0.78 23.86 -21.08
CA ALA A 194 -0.82 24.38 -22.44
C ALA A 194 -1.98 23.73 -23.21
N GLY A 195 -2.44 24.34 -24.31
CA GLY A 195 -3.50 23.75 -25.12
C GLY A 195 -4.80 24.52 -25.17
N LYS A 196 -5.78 23.85 -25.76
CA LYS A 196 -7.19 24.25 -25.79
C LYS A 196 -7.78 24.38 -24.37
N ARG A 197 -8.90 25.10 -24.23
CA ARG A 197 -9.68 25.15 -22.97
C ARG A 197 -10.59 23.93 -22.88
N ILE A 198 -10.99 23.51 -21.68
CA ILE A 198 -11.97 22.45 -21.48
C ILE A 198 -13.38 23.00 -21.74
N LEU A 199 -14.10 22.44 -22.72
CA LEU A 199 -15.42 22.93 -23.14
C LEU A 199 -16.49 22.76 -22.07
N TRP A 200 -16.42 21.67 -21.31
CA TRP A 200 -17.48 21.26 -20.38
C TRP A 200 -17.90 22.34 -19.38
N ASN A 201 -16.95 23.20 -18.98
CA ASN A 201 -17.21 24.34 -18.08
C ASN A 201 -18.10 25.45 -18.68
N MET A 202 -18.39 25.43 -19.98
CA MET A 202 -19.24 26.42 -20.66
C MET A 202 -20.72 26.02 -20.64
N VAL A 203 -21.02 24.77 -20.33
CA VAL A 203 -22.39 24.22 -20.33
C VAL A 203 -22.97 24.32 -18.92
N PRO A 204 -24.06 25.06 -18.70
CA PRO A 204 -24.72 25.14 -17.39
C PRO A 204 -25.09 23.76 -16.82
N CYS A 205 -25.15 23.63 -15.49
CA CYS A 205 -25.50 22.36 -14.84
C CYS A 205 -26.90 21.85 -15.22
N ASP A 206 -27.86 22.76 -15.43
CA ASP A 206 -29.23 22.41 -15.84
C ASP A 206 -29.30 21.83 -17.26
N GLU A 207 -28.27 22.07 -18.09
CA GLU A 207 -28.16 21.58 -19.46
C GLU A 207 -27.27 20.32 -19.56
N GLU A 208 -26.86 19.73 -18.44
CA GLU A 208 -25.95 18.57 -18.43
C GLU A 208 -26.54 17.35 -19.15
N GLU A 209 -27.85 17.11 -19.01
CA GLU A 209 -28.54 16.01 -19.70
C GLU A 209 -28.69 16.25 -21.21
N HIS A 210 -28.59 17.51 -21.65
CA HIS A 210 -28.70 17.95 -23.04
C HIS A 210 -27.38 18.53 -23.56
N TYR A 211 -26.25 18.05 -23.01
CA TYR A 211 -24.92 18.61 -23.24
C TYR A 211 -24.60 18.84 -24.71
N ASP A 212 -24.77 17.81 -25.54
CA ASP A 212 -24.42 17.86 -26.96
C ASP A 212 -25.29 18.88 -27.73
N ASP A 213 -26.60 18.89 -27.48
CA ASP A 213 -27.54 19.81 -28.14
C ASP A 213 -27.25 21.28 -27.78
N TYR A 214 -26.92 21.53 -26.51
CA TYR A 214 -26.53 22.85 -26.04
C TYR A 214 -25.21 23.32 -26.69
N VAL A 215 -24.20 22.45 -26.74
CA VAL A 215 -22.91 22.74 -27.40
C VAL A 215 -23.10 23.02 -28.89
N MET A 216 -23.90 22.23 -29.59
CA MET A 216 -24.20 22.45 -31.02
C MET A 216 -24.90 23.78 -31.25
N THR A 217 -25.81 24.17 -30.35
CA THR A 217 -26.47 25.48 -30.38
C THR A 217 -25.46 26.62 -30.22
N LEU A 218 -24.49 26.49 -29.31
CA LEU A 218 -23.44 27.49 -29.11
C LEU A 218 -22.54 27.66 -30.34
N TYR A 219 -22.19 26.57 -31.04
CA TYR A 219 -21.45 26.62 -32.30
C TYR A 219 -22.29 27.22 -33.44
N ALA A 220 -23.55 26.80 -33.59
CA ALA A 220 -24.44 27.30 -34.63
C ALA A 220 -24.69 28.81 -34.52
N GLN A 221 -24.70 29.34 -33.29
CA GLN A 221 -24.85 30.77 -33.02
C GLN A 221 -23.52 31.56 -33.10
N GLY A 222 -22.41 30.89 -33.39
CA GLY A 222 -21.08 31.52 -33.48
C GLY A 222 -20.56 32.04 -32.14
N VAL A 223 -21.10 31.57 -31.01
CA VAL A 223 -20.65 31.97 -29.68
C VAL A 223 -19.37 31.22 -29.27
N LEU A 224 -19.22 29.98 -29.74
CA LEU A 224 -17.97 29.23 -29.64
C LEU A 224 -17.30 29.14 -30.99
N THR A 225 -15.98 29.32 -31.01
CA THR A 225 -15.15 29.04 -32.18
C THR A 225 -14.76 27.56 -32.20
N PRO A 226 -15.00 26.83 -33.29
CA PRO A 226 -14.44 25.50 -33.48
C PRO A 226 -12.91 25.52 -33.32
N ASN A 227 -12.32 24.44 -32.79
CA ASN A 227 -10.88 24.27 -32.55
C ASN A 227 -10.24 25.04 -31.37
N GLU A 228 -10.98 25.88 -30.63
CA GLU A 228 -10.48 26.49 -29.38
C GLU A 228 -10.60 25.58 -28.14
N TRP A 229 -11.35 24.48 -28.27
CA TRP A 229 -11.82 23.69 -27.14
C TRP A 229 -11.42 22.21 -27.23
N LEU A 230 -11.06 21.66 -26.07
CA LEU A 230 -11.04 20.22 -25.82
C LEU A 230 -12.42 19.84 -25.26
N ASP A 231 -13.12 18.98 -25.98
CA ASP A 231 -14.46 18.52 -25.60
C ASP A 231 -14.45 17.02 -25.34
N LEU A 232 -14.43 16.65 -24.05
CA LEU A 232 -14.49 15.26 -23.60
C LEU A 232 -15.93 14.80 -23.31
N GLY A 233 -16.95 15.61 -23.60
CA GLY A 233 -18.37 15.28 -23.37
C GLY A 233 -18.92 15.74 -22.01
N GLY A 234 -20.18 15.38 -21.71
CA GLY A 234 -20.83 15.60 -20.42
C GLY A 234 -20.57 14.47 -19.42
N LEU A 235 -20.89 14.71 -18.14
CA LEU A 235 -20.95 13.67 -17.11
C LEU A 235 -22.30 12.95 -17.18
N SER A 236 -22.30 11.77 -17.81
CA SER A 236 -23.45 10.87 -17.83
C SER A 236 -23.71 10.24 -16.45
N SER A 237 -24.76 9.42 -16.34
CA SER A 237 -25.12 8.74 -15.09
C SER A 237 -24.04 7.75 -14.64
N LEU A 238 -23.60 7.87 -13.38
CA LEU A 238 -22.67 6.91 -12.77
C LEU A 238 -23.34 5.54 -12.62
N SER A 239 -22.79 4.50 -13.28
CA SER A 239 -23.31 3.13 -13.13
C SER A 239 -22.95 2.54 -11.77
N ALA A 240 -23.76 1.58 -11.30
CA ALA A 240 -23.48 0.88 -10.05
C ALA A 240 -22.19 0.04 -10.14
N GLU A 241 -21.88 -0.51 -11.33
CA GLU A 241 -20.68 -1.28 -11.62
C GLU A 241 -19.42 -0.42 -11.52
N GLU A 242 -19.43 0.76 -12.15
CA GLU A 242 -18.32 1.71 -12.09
C GLU A 242 -18.07 2.17 -10.65
N TYR A 243 -19.13 2.56 -9.95
CA TYR A 243 -19.05 2.93 -8.54
C TYR A 243 -18.42 1.80 -7.70
N PHE A 244 -18.88 0.57 -7.91
CA PHE A 244 -18.40 -0.59 -7.19
C PHE A 244 -16.91 -0.84 -7.45
N GLY A 245 -16.49 -0.82 -8.71
CA GLY A 245 -15.09 -0.97 -9.11
C GLY A 245 -14.19 0.11 -8.52
N ALA A 246 -14.61 1.38 -8.58
CA ALA A 246 -13.86 2.49 -8.01
C ALA A 246 -13.71 2.39 -6.49
N SER A 247 -14.78 2.03 -5.78
CA SER A 247 -14.77 1.86 -4.33
C SER A 247 -13.87 0.71 -3.91
N LEU A 248 -13.91 -0.40 -4.65
CA LEU A 248 -13.04 -1.55 -4.43
C LEU A 248 -11.55 -1.17 -4.57
N TRP A 249 -11.22 -0.38 -5.60
CA TRP A 249 -9.87 0.11 -5.83
C TRP A 249 -9.37 1.06 -4.74
N GLN A 250 -10.20 2.02 -4.32
CA GLN A 250 -9.80 2.96 -3.26
C GLN A 250 -9.57 2.23 -1.94
N LEU A 251 -10.42 1.24 -1.61
CA LEU A 251 -10.20 0.36 -0.46
C LEU A 251 -8.94 -0.49 -0.60
N TYR A 252 -8.59 -0.93 -1.82
CA TYR A 252 -7.35 -1.68 -2.05
C TYR A 252 -6.11 -0.83 -1.78
N LYS A 253 -6.10 0.43 -2.25
CA LYS A 253 -5.01 1.39 -2.06
C LYS A 253 -4.97 1.94 -0.62
N SER A 254 -6.10 1.99 0.09
CA SER A 254 -6.16 2.47 1.48
C SER A 254 -5.38 1.62 2.47
N ILE A 255 -5.21 0.33 2.17
CA ILE A 255 -4.40 -0.58 2.99
C ILE A 255 -2.95 -0.13 3.02
N ASP A 256 -2.43 0.37 1.88
CA ASP A 256 -1.04 0.80 1.76
C ASP A 256 -0.88 2.27 2.18
N SER A 257 -1.79 3.15 1.75
CA SER A 257 -1.73 4.60 1.98
C SER A 257 -3.02 5.16 2.61
N PRO A 258 -3.24 4.92 3.92
CA PRO A 258 -4.54 5.11 4.55
C PRO A 258 -5.00 6.57 4.59
N TYR A 259 -4.13 7.52 4.93
CA TYR A 259 -4.52 8.93 5.05
C TYR A 259 -4.95 9.57 3.72
N LYS A 260 -4.31 9.22 2.59
CA LYS A 260 -4.70 9.69 1.25
C LYS A 260 -6.03 9.07 0.80
N ALA A 261 -6.22 7.79 1.12
CA ALA A 261 -7.33 7.02 0.59
C ALA A 261 -8.64 7.20 1.38
N VAL A 262 -8.59 7.37 2.72
CA VAL A 262 -9.81 7.50 3.56
C VAL A 262 -10.74 8.59 3.05
N LEU A 263 -10.21 9.76 2.66
CA LEU A 263 -11.01 10.86 2.15
C LEU A 263 -11.70 10.50 0.81
N LYS A 264 -10.97 9.86 -0.11
CA LYS A 264 -11.54 9.39 -1.39
C LYS A 264 -12.56 8.25 -1.18
N THR A 265 -12.30 7.33 -0.25
CA THR A 265 -13.22 6.24 0.10
C THR A 265 -14.52 6.78 0.67
N LEU A 266 -14.45 7.77 1.58
CA LEU A 266 -15.63 8.38 2.16
C LEU A 266 -16.40 9.27 1.16
N LEU A 267 -15.71 9.88 0.20
CA LEU A 267 -16.37 10.57 -0.92
C LEU A 267 -17.21 9.58 -1.74
N LEU A 268 -16.66 8.41 -2.06
CA LEU A 268 -17.42 7.36 -2.74
C LEU A 268 -18.60 6.89 -1.87
N GLU A 269 -18.41 6.71 -0.57
CA GLU A 269 -19.55 6.40 0.30
C GLU A 269 -20.66 7.46 0.24
N ALA A 270 -20.32 8.75 0.23
CA ALA A 270 -21.31 9.82 0.05
C ALA A 270 -22.05 9.68 -1.29
N TYR A 271 -21.34 9.39 -2.38
CA TYR A 271 -21.97 9.13 -3.68
C TYR A 271 -22.89 7.89 -3.64
N SER A 272 -22.53 6.81 -2.92
CA SER A 272 -23.43 5.66 -2.78
C SER A 272 -24.68 5.94 -1.96
N TRP A 273 -24.59 6.87 -1.02
CA TRP A 273 -25.71 7.28 -0.19
C TRP A 273 -26.76 8.05 -1.01
N GLU A 274 -26.32 8.81 -2.01
CA GLU A 274 -27.15 9.59 -2.94
C GLU A 274 -27.57 8.81 -4.21
N TYR A 275 -27.09 7.57 -4.37
CA TYR A 275 -27.39 6.74 -5.55
C TYR A 275 -28.90 6.48 -5.70
N PRO A 276 -29.49 6.55 -6.91
CA PRO A 276 -28.86 6.52 -8.24
C PRO A 276 -28.40 7.87 -8.82
N ASN A 277 -28.68 8.98 -8.16
CA ASN A 277 -28.40 10.32 -8.69
C ASN A 277 -27.36 11.05 -7.82
N PRO A 278 -26.11 10.56 -7.75
CA PRO A 278 -25.09 11.19 -6.93
C PRO A 278 -24.78 12.58 -7.45
N ARG A 279 -24.62 13.52 -6.53
CA ARG A 279 -24.19 14.88 -6.82
C ARG A 279 -22.67 14.89 -6.95
N LEU A 280 -22.15 14.67 -8.15
CA LEU A 280 -20.70 14.64 -8.41
C LEU A 280 -20.04 16.00 -8.12
N LEU A 281 -18.83 15.99 -7.54
CA LEU A 281 -18.10 17.20 -7.13
C LEU A 281 -17.77 18.12 -8.32
N ALA A 282 -17.50 17.58 -9.51
CA ALA A 282 -17.28 18.41 -10.69
C ALA A 282 -18.49 19.30 -10.99
N LYS A 283 -19.72 18.77 -10.87
CA LYS A 283 -20.96 19.54 -11.09
C LYS A 283 -21.08 20.69 -10.07
N ASP A 284 -20.65 20.49 -8.83
CA ASP A 284 -20.62 21.55 -7.82
C ASP A 284 -19.60 22.65 -8.13
N ILE A 285 -18.40 22.27 -8.57
CA ILE A 285 -17.38 23.24 -8.99
C ILE A 285 -17.91 24.05 -10.17
N LYS A 286 -18.53 23.37 -11.14
CA LYS A 286 -19.12 24.03 -12.30
C LYS A 286 -20.22 25.00 -11.88
N GLN A 287 -21.14 24.58 -11.01
CA GLN A 287 -22.20 25.45 -10.52
C GLN A 287 -21.63 26.73 -9.88
N ARG A 288 -20.67 26.59 -8.96
CA ARG A 288 -20.01 27.74 -8.31
C ARG A 288 -19.27 28.64 -9.32
N LEU A 289 -18.64 28.07 -10.35
CA LEU A 289 -18.03 28.83 -11.45
C LEU A 289 -19.07 29.69 -12.20
N HIS A 290 -20.22 29.10 -12.52
CA HIS A 290 -21.32 29.78 -13.22
C HIS A 290 -21.93 30.89 -12.37
N ASP A 291 -22.12 30.64 -11.07
CA ASP A 291 -22.67 31.62 -10.12
C ASP A 291 -21.70 32.77 -9.82
N GLY A 292 -20.44 32.66 -10.22
CA GLY A 292 -19.38 33.64 -9.90
C GLY A 292 -18.92 33.55 -8.46
N GLU A 293 -19.24 32.42 -7.83
CA GLU A 293 -18.92 32.04 -6.48
C GLU A 293 -17.48 31.54 -6.43
N ILE A 294 -16.52 32.47 -6.29
CA ILE A 294 -15.16 32.10 -5.86
C ILE A 294 -15.20 31.93 -4.33
N VAL A 295 -15.90 30.90 -3.88
CA VAL A 295 -16.09 30.60 -2.44
C VAL A 295 -14.87 29.85 -1.89
N SER A 296 -14.75 29.91 -0.56
CA SER A 296 -14.06 28.97 0.33
C SER A 296 -12.82 28.34 -0.30
N PHE A 297 -11.70 29.08 -0.20
CA PHE A 297 -10.38 28.67 -0.66
C PHE A 297 -10.19 28.60 -2.18
N GLY A 298 -11.08 29.19 -2.99
CA GLY A 298 -10.89 29.38 -4.43
C GLY A 298 -11.16 28.14 -5.27
N LEU A 299 -12.29 27.45 -4.98
CA LEU A 299 -12.68 26.19 -5.65
C LEU A 299 -11.59 25.11 -5.54
N ASP A 300 -10.99 25.00 -4.35
CA ASP A 300 -9.99 23.97 -4.03
C ASP A 300 -10.65 22.58 -4.02
N PRO A 301 -10.22 21.64 -4.88
CA PRO A 301 -10.90 20.35 -5.01
C PRO A 301 -10.82 19.47 -3.76
N TYR A 302 -9.79 19.62 -2.94
CA TYR A 302 -9.63 18.85 -1.70
C TYR A 302 -10.53 19.40 -0.59
N CYS A 303 -10.63 20.73 -0.47
CA CYS A 303 -11.54 21.36 0.48
C CYS A 303 -13.01 21.01 0.16
N MET A 304 -13.40 21.04 -1.12
CA MET A 304 -14.77 20.67 -1.52
C MET A 304 -15.07 19.18 -1.30
N MET A 305 -14.07 18.30 -1.47
CA MET A 305 -14.21 16.90 -1.10
C MET A 305 -14.40 16.73 0.42
N LEU A 306 -13.67 17.48 1.24
CA LEU A 306 -13.85 17.47 2.70
C LEU A 306 -15.21 18.03 3.12
N GLU A 307 -15.68 19.11 2.47
CA GLU A 307 -17.01 19.70 2.67
C GLU A 307 -18.08 18.64 2.41
N ARG A 308 -18.04 17.97 1.25
CA ARG A 308 -19.01 16.92 0.92
C ARG A 308 -19.00 15.75 1.89
N VAL A 309 -17.81 15.27 2.27
CA VAL A 309 -17.69 14.17 3.23
C VAL A 309 -18.19 14.60 4.62
N THR A 310 -17.98 15.86 5.00
CA THR A 310 -18.49 16.42 6.26
C THR A 310 -20.01 16.45 6.27
N GLU A 311 -20.65 16.89 5.19
CA GLU A 311 -22.10 16.88 5.05
C GLU A 311 -22.67 15.45 5.19
N TYR A 312 -22.11 14.49 4.45
CA TYR A 312 -22.53 13.10 4.50
C TYR A 312 -22.40 12.50 5.92
N LEU A 313 -21.22 12.61 6.55
CA LEU A 313 -20.99 12.02 7.87
C LEU A 313 -21.82 12.67 8.96
N THR A 314 -22.10 13.98 8.84
CA THR A 314 -22.99 14.69 9.76
C THR A 314 -24.43 14.21 9.59
N ALA A 315 -24.90 14.03 8.34
CA ALA A 315 -26.25 13.57 8.04
C ALA A 315 -26.54 12.15 8.56
N ILE A 316 -25.52 11.28 8.61
CA ILE A 316 -25.63 9.93 9.18
C ILE A 316 -25.18 9.83 10.64
N GLU A 317 -24.90 10.97 11.29
CA GLU A 317 -24.47 11.08 12.70
C GLU A 317 -23.19 10.29 13.05
N ASP A 318 -22.27 10.14 12.09
CA ASP A 318 -21.01 9.42 12.26
C ASP A 318 -19.85 10.36 12.59
N PHE A 319 -19.91 10.93 13.80
CA PHE A 319 -18.94 11.91 14.27
C PHE A 319 -17.53 11.31 14.50
N THR A 320 -17.44 10.00 14.76
CA THR A 320 -16.16 9.30 14.92
C THR A 320 -15.39 9.29 13.60
N ARG A 321 -16.02 8.88 12.49
CA ARG A 321 -15.36 8.94 11.18
C ARG A 321 -15.16 10.38 10.70
N LEU A 322 -15.99 11.32 11.15
CA LEU A 322 -15.82 12.75 10.86
C LEU A 322 -14.54 13.32 11.48
N ASP A 323 -14.27 13.02 12.75
CA ASP A 323 -13.02 13.42 13.40
C ASP A 323 -11.81 12.77 12.71
N LEU A 324 -11.92 11.48 12.36
CA LEU A 324 -10.87 10.76 11.64
C LEU A 324 -10.55 11.41 10.30
N VAL A 325 -11.55 11.70 9.46
CA VAL A 325 -11.31 12.29 8.13
C VAL A 325 -10.70 13.69 8.22
N ARG A 326 -11.07 14.49 9.23
CA ARG A 326 -10.44 15.79 9.49
C ARG A 326 -8.96 15.64 9.85
N ARG A 327 -8.60 14.67 10.70
CA ARG A 327 -7.20 14.33 11.01
C ARG A 327 -6.45 13.82 9.78
N CYS A 328 -7.05 12.94 8.98
CA CYS A 328 -6.47 12.46 7.72
C CYS A 328 -6.20 13.62 6.76
N PHE A 329 -7.16 14.54 6.61
CA PHE A 329 -7.03 15.73 5.77
C PHE A 329 -5.88 16.61 6.25
N TYR A 330 -5.85 16.96 7.55
CA TYR A 330 -4.79 17.76 8.15
C TYR A 330 -3.40 17.15 7.91
N LEU A 331 -3.24 15.85 8.18
CA LEU A 331 -1.99 15.13 7.96
C LEU A 331 -1.60 15.02 6.48
N LYS A 332 -2.57 14.98 5.56
CA LYS A 332 -2.34 14.92 4.11
C LYS A 332 -1.86 16.26 3.53
N VAL A 333 -2.26 17.39 4.11
CA VAL A 333 -1.82 18.74 3.69
C VAL A 333 -0.36 19.00 4.06
N CYS A 334 0.18 18.31 5.07
CA CYS A 334 1.57 18.38 5.51
C CYS A 334 2.03 19.79 5.97
N GLU A 335 1.11 20.69 6.30
CA GLU A 335 1.38 22.02 6.85
C GLU A 335 1.19 22.00 8.37
N LYS A 336 2.23 22.39 9.12
CA LYS A 336 2.31 22.21 10.58
C LYS A 336 1.92 23.50 11.30
N LEU A 337 0.69 23.56 11.83
CA LEU A 337 0.19 24.75 12.52
C LEU A 337 0.86 25.00 13.88
N SER A 338 1.35 23.96 14.56
CA SER A 338 2.04 24.07 15.85
C SER A 338 3.44 24.68 15.76
N ARG A 339 3.96 24.93 14.56
CA ARG A 339 5.29 25.50 14.30
C ARG A 339 5.16 26.89 13.68
N GLU A 340 6.15 27.74 13.95
CA GLU A 340 6.28 29.04 13.27
C GLU A 340 6.55 28.84 11.77
N ARG A 341 5.89 29.68 10.96
CA ARG A 341 5.81 29.72 9.49
C ARG A 341 6.63 28.69 8.70
N ALA A 342 5.92 27.71 8.10
CA ALA A 342 6.40 26.98 6.92
C ALA A 342 5.86 27.61 5.61
N CYS A 343 6.38 27.10 4.48
CA CYS A 343 6.69 27.79 3.22
C CYS A 343 5.51 28.31 2.35
N VAL A 344 4.22 28.22 2.74
CA VAL A 344 3.09 28.64 1.87
C VAL A 344 1.96 29.29 2.67
N GLY A 345 1.79 30.62 2.56
CA GLY A 345 0.84 31.39 3.38
C GLY A 345 -0.63 30.95 3.23
N TRP A 346 -1.10 30.76 1.99
CA TRP A 346 -2.52 30.49 1.74
C TRP A 346 -3.01 29.13 2.28
N ARG A 347 -2.19 28.06 2.18
CA ARG A 347 -2.55 26.74 2.71
C ARG A 347 -2.68 26.76 4.24
N ARG A 348 -1.80 27.52 4.89
CA ARG A 348 -1.85 27.71 6.34
C ARG A 348 -3.10 28.48 6.75
N GLU A 349 -3.49 29.51 6.01
CA GLU A 349 -4.74 30.25 6.25
C GLU A 349 -5.97 29.34 6.16
N VAL A 350 -6.04 28.51 5.10
CA VAL A 350 -7.09 27.50 4.93
C VAL A 350 -7.19 26.57 6.13
N LEU A 351 -6.07 25.96 6.52
CA LEU A 351 -6.04 25.05 7.66
C LEU A 351 -6.36 25.75 8.97
N THR A 352 -5.92 26.99 9.17
CA THR A 352 -6.19 27.74 10.40
C THR A 352 -7.68 28.00 10.55
N GLN A 353 -8.38 28.34 9.46
CA GLN A 353 -9.83 28.48 9.47
C GLN A 353 -10.51 27.15 9.80
N LEU A 354 -10.15 26.07 9.10
CA LEU A 354 -10.75 24.75 9.30
C LEU A 354 -10.55 24.21 10.72
N VAL A 355 -9.32 24.31 11.26
CA VAL A 355 -8.98 23.85 12.62
C VAL A 355 -9.76 24.64 13.67
N LYS A 356 -9.99 25.93 13.45
CA LYS A 356 -10.84 26.75 14.31
C LYS A 356 -12.30 26.31 14.27
N GLU A 357 -12.83 25.99 13.08
CA GLU A 357 -14.18 25.44 12.92
C GLU A 357 -14.34 24.05 13.56
N TRP A 358 -13.26 23.26 13.65
CA TRP A 358 -13.26 21.95 14.30
C TRP A 358 -13.03 22.00 15.82
N GLU A 359 -12.78 23.19 16.37
CA GLU A 359 -12.53 23.42 17.80
C GLU A 359 -11.35 22.59 18.35
N TRP A 360 -10.31 22.40 17.54
CA TRP A 360 -9.10 21.69 17.98
C TRP A 360 -8.22 22.58 18.86
N ASP A 361 -7.65 21.98 19.90
CA ASP A 361 -6.71 22.64 20.81
C ASP A 361 -5.24 22.52 20.34
N ASP A 362 -4.38 23.32 20.96
CA ASP A 362 -2.95 23.34 20.65
C ASP A 362 -2.27 22.00 20.97
N ALA A 363 -2.78 21.25 21.96
CA ALA A 363 -2.26 19.94 22.35
C ALA A 363 -2.45 18.90 21.24
N ARG A 364 -3.64 18.87 20.64
CA ARG A 364 -3.95 18.02 19.47
C ARG A 364 -3.09 18.40 18.27
N LEU A 365 -2.95 19.69 17.97
CA LEU A 365 -2.09 20.15 16.87
C LEU A 365 -0.63 19.75 17.07
N ALA A 366 -0.08 19.96 18.27
CA ALA A 366 1.27 19.54 18.60
C ALA A 366 1.48 18.03 18.46
N MET A 367 0.47 17.23 18.86
CA MET A 367 0.50 15.78 18.70
C MET A 367 0.52 15.37 17.22
N LEU A 368 -0.38 15.91 16.38
CA LEU A 368 -0.45 15.61 14.94
C LEU A 368 0.81 16.08 14.19
N ASP A 369 1.32 17.27 14.49
CA ASP A 369 2.53 17.83 13.87
C ASP A 369 3.81 17.07 14.25
N ASN A 370 3.76 16.33 15.36
CA ASN A 370 4.79 15.42 15.82
C ASN A 370 4.68 14.00 15.24
N ARG A 371 3.84 13.77 14.20
CA ARG A 371 3.68 12.47 13.53
C ARG A 371 4.98 11.76 13.18
N ALA A 372 6.00 12.50 12.74
CA ALA A 372 7.31 11.93 12.38
C ALA A 372 8.01 11.22 13.56
N ASN A 373 7.64 11.56 14.80
CA ASN A 373 8.18 10.98 16.02
C ASN A 373 7.17 10.11 16.77
N TRP A 374 6.02 9.78 16.16
CA TRP A 374 5.05 8.90 16.79
C TRP A 374 5.65 7.52 17.03
N LYS A 375 5.52 7.05 18.27
CA LYS A 375 5.93 5.72 18.68
C LYS A 375 4.75 4.76 18.72
N ILE A 376 5.03 3.50 19.05
CA ILE A 376 4.11 2.38 18.80
C ILE A 376 2.71 2.57 19.42
N ASP A 377 2.59 3.20 20.58
CA ASP A 377 1.30 3.41 21.25
C ASP A 377 0.38 4.33 20.41
N GLN A 378 0.89 5.49 20.00
CA GLN A 378 0.15 6.44 19.15
C GLN A 378 -0.17 5.85 17.78
N VAL A 379 0.79 5.10 17.22
CA VAL A 379 0.61 4.47 15.92
C VAL A 379 -0.45 3.36 15.97
N ARG A 380 -0.53 2.58 17.06
CA ARG A 380 -1.56 1.55 17.23
C ARG A 380 -2.95 2.14 17.32
N GLU A 381 -3.11 3.23 18.06
CA GLU A 381 -4.38 3.96 18.15
C GLU A 381 -4.84 4.41 16.75
N ALA A 382 -3.98 5.14 16.04
CA ALA A 382 -4.28 5.59 14.68
C ALA A 382 -4.53 4.42 13.70
N HIS A 383 -3.77 3.33 13.82
CA HIS A 383 -3.93 2.13 12.99
C HIS A 383 -5.30 1.48 13.18
N ASN A 384 -5.75 1.33 14.43
CA ASN A 384 -7.03 0.73 14.74
C ASN A 384 -8.20 1.59 14.23
N GLU A 385 -8.15 2.90 14.41
CA GLU A 385 -9.19 3.79 13.91
C GLU A 385 -9.30 3.77 12.38
N LEU A 386 -8.16 3.81 11.69
CA LEU A 386 -8.11 3.69 10.23
C LEU A 386 -8.68 2.35 9.75
N LEU A 387 -8.36 1.26 10.47
CA LEU A 387 -8.89 -0.06 10.18
C LEU A 387 -10.41 -0.11 10.34
N ASP A 388 -10.93 0.38 11.46
CA ASP A 388 -12.36 0.37 11.74
C ASP A 388 -13.14 1.16 10.68
N ALA A 389 -12.61 2.32 10.26
CA ALA A 389 -13.18 3.10 9.17
C ALA A 389 -13.16 2.32 7.84
N MET A 390 -12.04 1.73 7.46
CA MET A 390 -11.92 0.92 6.23
C MET A 390 -12.87 -0.29 6.22
N MET A 391 -12.99 -1.00 7.35
CA MET A 391 -13.91 -2.14 7.47
C MET A 391 -15.37 -1.71 7.39
N GLN A 392 -15.70 -0.53 7.92
CA GLN A 392 -17.03 0.04 7.77
C GLN A 392 -17.33 0.42 6.32
N SER A 393 -16.39 1.06 5.62
CA SER A 393 -16.49 1.37 4.19
C SER A 393 -16.66 0.11 3.34
N TYR A 394 -15.89 -0.94 3.63
CA TYR A 394 -16.03 -2.23 2.96
C TYR A 394 -17.41 -2.85 3.19
N ARG A 395 -17.94 -2.83 4.42
CA ARG A 395 -19.31 -3.31 4.71
C ARG A 395 -20.36 -2.51 3.93
N ASN A 396 -20.20 -1.19 3.85
CA ASN A 396 -21.10 -0.33 3.08
C ASN A 396 -21.06 -0.65 1.58
N LEU A 397 -19.87 -0.89 1.03
CA LEU A 397 -19.69 -1.33 -0.36
C LEU A 397 -20.40 -2.66 -0.64
N ILE A 398 -20.25 -3.66 0.24
CA ILE A 398 -20.92 -4.96 0.10
C ILE A 398 -22.45 -4.81 0.19
N ARG A 399 -22.96 -3.94 1.08
CA ARG A 399 -24.40 -3.63 1.15
C ARG A 399 -24.89 -2.96 -0.13
N PHE A 400 -24.14 -2.00 -0.67
CA PHE A 400 -24.46 -1.33 -1.92
C PHE A 400 -24.57 -2.32 -3.08
N ALA A 401 -23.59 -3.21 -3.22
CA ALA A 401 -23.59 -4.23 -4.27
C ALA A 401 -24.84 -5.13 -4.21
N ARG A 402 -25.22 -5.56 -3.00
CA ARG A 402 -26.44 -6.36 -2.79
C ARG A 402 -27.71 -5.59 -3.12
N ARG A 403 -27.81 -4.32 -2.71
CA ARG A 403 -28.99 -3.47 -2.95
C ARG A 403 -29.23 -3.23 -4.43
N ASN A 404 -28.18 -3.09 -5.22
CA ASN A 404 -28.25 -2.82 -6.65
C ASN A 404 -28.20 -4.08 -7.52
N ASN A 405 -28.35 -5.27 -6.93
CA ASN A 405 -28.29 -6.57 -7.63
C ASN A 405 -27.04 -6.72 -8.51
N LEU A 406 -25.93 -6.10 -8.12
CA LEU A 406 -24.67 -6.30 -8.80
C LEU A 406 -24.34 -7.79 -8.68
N SER A 407 -24.22 -8.44 -9.83
CA SER A 407 -23.71 -9.79 -9.92
C SER A 407 -22.35 -9.82 -9.21
N VAL A 408 -22.31 -10.31 -7.97
CA VAL A 408 -21.06 -10.62 -7.26
C VAL A 408 -20.23 -11.63 -8.09
N SER A 409 -20.86 -12.28 -9.07
CA SER A 409 -20.30 -13.11 -10.13
C SER A 409 -19.49 -12.35 -11.21
N ALA A 410 -19.56 -11.01 -11.31
CA ALA A 410 -18.79 -10.23 -12.29
C ALA A 410 -17.35 -9.93 -11.83
N SER A 411 -17.09 -9.84 -10.50
CA SER A 411 -15.74 -9.69 -9.93
C SER A 411 -15.51 -10.44 -8.59
N PRO A 412 -15.89 -11.74 -8.46
CA PRO A 412 -15.61 -12.50 -7.23
C PRO A 412 -14.11 -12.55 -6.92
N GLN A 413 -13.32 -12.50 -7.99
CA GLN A 413 -11.87 -12.51 -7.99
C GLN A 413 -11.32 -11.24 -7.31
N ASP A 414 -11.69 -10.04 -7.75
CA ASP A 414 -11.19 -8.79 -7.18
C ASP A 414 -11.69 -8.57 -5.75
N ILE A 415 -12.96 -8.92 -5.48
CA ILE A 415 -13.50 -8.92 -4.11
C ILE A 415 -12.70 -9.88 -3.24
N GLY A 416 -12.38 -11.08 -3.74
CA GLY A 416 -11.57 -12.07 -3.05
C GLY A 416 -10.16 -11.57 -2.74
N VAL A 417 -9.50 -10.90 -3.69
CA VAL A 417 -8.18 -10.28 -3.52
C VAL A 417 -8.23 -9.19 -2.46
N LEU A 418 -9.17 -8.25 -2.54
CA LEU A 418 -9.31 -7.19 -1.54
C LEU A 418 -9.58 -7.78 -0.16
N THR A 419 -10.51 -8.72 -0.08
CA THR A 419 -10.90 -9.38 1.18
C THR A 419 -9.71 -10.09 1.81
N ARG A 420 -8.93 -10.84 1.02
CA ARG A 420 -7.70 -11.50 1.49
C ARG A 420 -6.62 -10.49 1.88
N LYS A 421 -6.46 -9.38 1.15
CA LYS A 421 -5.51 -8.31 1.51
C LYS A 421 -5.89 -7.64 2.83
N LEU A 422 -7.17 -7.33 3.03
CA LEU A 422 -7.71 -6.79 4.28
C LEU A 422 -7.46 -7.75 5.44
N TYR A 423 -7.83 -9.03 5.28
CA TYR A 423 -7.60 -10.01 6.34
C TYR A 423 -6.11 -10.25 6.59
N ALA A 424 -5.27 -10.35 5.55
CA ALA A 424 -3.83 -10.50 5.69
C ALA A 424 -3.21 -9.33 6.47
N ALA A 425 -3.61 -8.10 6.16
CA ALA A 425 -3.12 -6.91 6.84
C ALA A 425 -3.62 -6.77 8.29
N PHE A 426 -4.89 -7.08 8.54
CA PHE A 426 -5.56 -6.58 9.75
C PHE A 426 -6.19 -7.64 10.66
N GLU A 427 -6.47 -8.84 10.15
CA GLU A 427 -7.13 -9.87 10.96
C GLU A 427 -6.22 -10.34 12.10
N ALA A 428 -6.70 -10.20 13.33
CA ALA A 428 -6.02 -10.72 14.53
C ALA A 428 -6.35 -12.21 14.71
N LEU A 429 -5.37 -13.07 14.48
CA LEU A 429 -5.49 -14.51 14.67
C LEU A 429 -4.49 -15.03 15.71
N PRO A 430 -4.80 -16.12 16.44
CA PRO A 430 -3.83 -16.80 17.28
C PRO A 430 -2.56 -17.13 16.50
N GLY A 431 -1.40 -16.83 17.10
CA GLY A 431 -0.08 -17.02 16.47
C GLY A 431 0.26 -16.03 15.35
N LYS A 432 -0.69 -15.27 14.78
CA LYS A 432 -0.37 -14.20 13.81
C LYS A 432 0.26 -13.01 14.50
N VAL A 433 1.30 -12.46 13.89
CA VAL A 433 1.91 -11.19 14.28
C VAL A 433 1.15 -10.08 13.57
N THR A 434 0.47 -9.22 14.33
CA THR A 434 -0.21 -8.05 13.77
C THR A 434 0.84 -7.03 13.31
N LEU A 435 0.80 -6.69 12.03
CA LEU A 435 1.71 -5.74 11.41
C LEU A 435 1.06 -4.37 11.33
N VAL A 436 1.76 -3.38 11.84
CA VAL A 436 1.36 -1.98 11.81
C VAL A 436 1.78 -1.38 10.47
N ASN A 437 0.91 -0.55 9.88
CA ASN A 437 1.21 0.10 8.61
C ASN A 437 2.38 1.09 8.78
N PRO A 438 3.52 0.91 8.08
CA PRO A 438 4.67 1.79 8.19
C PRO A 438 4.45 3.21 7.68
N GLN A 439 3.41 3.44 6.87
CA GLN A 439 3.06 4.76 6.39
C GLN A 439 2.40 5.62 7.47
N ILE A 440 2.11 5.09 8.67
CA ILE A 440 1.58 5.90 9.78
C ILE A 440 2.69 6.75 10.42
N SER A 441 3.85 6.16 10.71
CA SER A 441 5.02 6.86 11.27
C SER A 441 6.31 6.30 10.65
N PRO A 442 7.29 7.16 10.29
CA PRO A 442 8.52 6.72 9.64
C PRO A 442 9.46 5.93 10.56
N ASP A 443 9.39 6.13 11.88
CA ASP A 443 10.31 5.50 12.85
C ASP A 443 9.60 4.99 14.11
N LEU A 444 9.39 3.67 14.15
CA LEU A 444 8.86 2.96 15.32
C LEU A 444 9.95 2.40 16.23
N SER A 445 11.23 2.67 15.97
CA SER A 445 12.31 2.13 16.79
C SER A 445 12.19 2.58 18.23
N GLU A 446 12.39 1.65 19.15
CA GLU A 446 12.34 1.91 20.58
C GLU A 446 13.77 1.84 21.15
N PRO A 447 14.18 2.80 22.01
CA PRO A 447 15.53 2.81 22.56
C PRO A 447 15.77 1.66 23.54
N ASN A 448 14.72 1.20 24.22
CA ASN A 448 14.78 0.12 25.20
C ASN A 448 13.60 -0.83 24.99
N LEU A 449 13.86 -2.13 24.99
CA LEU A 449 12.82 -3.16 25.04
C LEU A 449 13.10 -4.13 26.19
N THR A 450 12.13 -4.27 27.09
CA THR A 450 12.21 -5.17 28.25
C THR A 450 11.21 -6.30 28.14
N PHE A 451 11.70 -7.54 28.19
CA PHE A 451 10.92 -8.77 28.18
C PHE A 451 10.79 -9.32 29.60
N ILE A 452 9.57 -9.43 30.11
CA ILE A 452 9.31 -9.90 31.47
C ILE A 452 8.46 -11.17 31.41
N TYR A 453 8.98 -12.25 31.96
CA TYR A 453 8.22 -13.47 32.18
C TYR A 453 7.51 -13.44 33.53
N VAL A 454 6.22 -13.74 33.52
CA VAL A 454 5.38 -13.90 34.70
C VAL A 454 5.06 -15.39 34.87
N PRO A 455 5.48 -16.02 35.98
CA PRO A 455 5.16 -17.43 36.25
C PRO A 455 3.68 -17.62 36.63
N PRO A 456 3.15 -18.85 36.54
CA PRO A 456 1.80 -19.16 37.01
C PRO A 456 1.64 -18.86 38.51
N GLY A 457 0.41 -18.58 38.95
CA GLY A 457 0.09 -18.27 40.35
C GLY A 457 0.40 -16.83 40.80
N ARG A 458 0.66 -15.92 39.85
CA ARG A 458 0.77 -14.47 40.10
C ARG A 458 -0.52 -13.74 39.70
N ALA A 459 -0.62 -12.46 40.07
CA ALA A 459 -1.78 -11.62 39.73
C ALA A 459 -1.94 -11.41 38.22
N ASN A 460 -0.82 -11.26 37.50
CA ASN A 460 -0.81 -11.17 36.03
C ASN A 460 -0.85 -12.56 35.39
N ARG A 461 -1.46 -12.65 34.21
CA ARG A 461 -1.53 -13.89 33.41
C ARG A 461 -0.12 -14.44 33.15
N SER A 462 0.06 -15.76 33.30
CA SER A 462 1.38 -16.35 33.04
C SER A 462 1.79 -16.23 31.58
N GLY A 463 3.06 -15.91 31.34
CA GLY A 463 3.64 -15.72 30.01
C GLY A 463 4.59 -14.53 29.98
N TRP A 464 4.93 -14.11 28.78
CA TRP A 464 5.84 -13.00 28.50
C TRP A 464 5.10 -11.69 28.21
N TYR A 465 5.71 -10.61 28.66
CA TYR A 465 5.26 -9.24 28.49
C TYR A 465 6.39 -8.39 27.91
N LEU A 466 6.09 -7.58 26.90
CA LEU A 466 7.02 -6.65 26.27
C LEU A 466 6.73 -5.21 26.69
N TYR A 467 7.76 -4.45 27.05
CA TYR A 467 7.68 -3.02 27.38
C TYR A 467 8.72 -2.23 26.59
N ASN A 468 8.42 -1.00 26.17
CA ASN A 468 9.37 -0.07 25.53
C ASN A 468 10.19 0.78 26.51
N ARG A 469 10.52 0.23 27.68
CA ARG A 469 11.20 0.97 28.76
C ARG A 469 12.37 0.16 29.31
N ALA A 470 13.30 0.85 29.94
CA ALA A 470 14.35 0.21 30.74
C ALA A 470 13.75 -0.49 31.98
N PRO A 471 14.43 -1.48 32.59
CA PRO A 471 13.89 -2.29 33.68
C PRO A 471 13.97 -1.57 35.04
N ASN A 472 13.34 -0.40 35.17
CA ASN A 472 13.13 0.28 36.45
C ASN A 472 11.72 -0.05 37.00
N ILE A 473 11.60 -0.29 38.31
CA ILE A 473 10.35 -0.66 39.00
C ILE A 473 9.29 0.44 38.80
N GLU A 474 9.68 1.70 38.96
CA GLU A 474 8.80 2.85 38.76
C GLU A 474 8.33 2.98 37.31
N SER A 475 9.15 2.56 36.34
CA SER A 475 8.80 2.65 34.91
C SER A 475 7.87 1.54 34.43
N ILE A 476 7.76 0.42 35.14
CA ILE A 476 6.98 -0.75 34.70
C ILE A 476 5.62 -0.85 35.41
N ILE A 477 5.54 -0.56 36.71
CA ILE A 477 4.31 -0.81 37.50
C ILE A 477 3.10 0.02 37.03
N SER A 478 3.32 1.23 36.54
CA SER A 478 2.24 2.15 36.14
C SER A 478 1.95 2.15 34.63
N HIS A 479 2.52 1.22 33.86
CA HIS A 479 2.42 1.23 32.40
C HIS A 479 1.86 -0.08 31.86
N GLN A 480 1.05 0.01 30.81
CA GLN A 480 0.57 -1.17 30.09
C GLN A 480 1.71 -1.78 29.27
N PRO A 481 1.79 -3.12 29.19
CA PRO A 481 2.70 -3.78 28.27
C PRO A 481 2.32 -3.45 26.82
N LEU A 482 3.33 -3.34 25.95
CA LEU A 482 3.11 -3.22 24.52
C LEU A 482 2.39 -4.45 23.97
N GLU A 483 2.86 -5.64 24.33
CA GLU A 483 2.28 -6.89 23.84
C GLU A 483 2.47 -7.99 24.90
N TYR A 484 1.52 -8.92 24.95
CA TYR A 484 1.56 -10.10 25.80
C TYR A 484 1.49 -11.37 24.94
N ASN A 485 2.31 -12.36 25.28
CA ASN A 485 2.13 -13.70 24.73
C ASN A 485 2.59 -14.81 25.67
N ARG A 486 2.13 -16.04 25.43
CA ARG A 486 2.52 -17.20 26.24
C ARG A 486 3.98 -17.60 26.02
N TYR A 487 4.51 -17.38 24.82
CA TYR A 487 5.86 -17.76 24.40
C TYR A 487 6.61 -16.56 23.80
N LEU A 488 7.92 -16.53 23.98
CA LEU A 488 8.82 -15.42 23.69
C LEU A 488 8.93 -15.14 22.19
N ASN A 489 8.91 -16.19 21.36
CA ASN A 489 9.12 -16.09 19.92
C ASN A 489 8.15 -15.10 19.26
N LYS A 490 6.87 -15.08 19.68
CA LYS A 490 5.91 -14.11 19.13
C LYS A 490 6.25 -12.67 19.47
N LEU A 491 6.76 -12.40 20.68
CA LEU A 491 7.10 -11.03 21.08
C LEU A 491 8.35 -10.52 20.35
N VAL A 492 9.36 -11.38 20.17
CA VAL A 492 10.56 -11.04 19.38
C VAL A 492 10.18 -10.80 17.92
N ALA A 493 9.38 -11.70 17.33
CA ALA A 493 8.88 -11.53 15.97
C ALA A 493 8.07 -10.23 15.83
N TRP A 494 7.14 -9.96 16.75
CA TRP A 494 6.33 -8.75 16.72
C TRP A 494 7.16 -7.46 16.82
N ALA A 495 8.16 -7.44 17.70
CA ALA A 495 9.06 -6.29 17.84
C ALA A 495 9.97 -6.10 16.61
N TRP A 496 10.43 -7.19 15.98
CA TRP A 496 11.22 -7.14 14.76
C TRP A 496 10.38 -6.64 13.59
N PHE A 497 9.29 -7.34 13.24
CA PHE A 497 8.53 -7.04 12.02
C PHE A 497 7.78 -5.70 12.04
N ASN A 498 7.53 -5.14 13.22
CA ASN A 498 7.01 -3.78 13.36
C ASN A 498 8.11 -2.70 13.43
N GLY A 499 9.39 -3.07 13.41
CA GLY A 499 10.52 -2.14 13.38
C GLY A 499 10.88 -1.49 14.72
N LEU A 500 10.41 -2.06 15.84
CA LEU A 500 10.77 -1.58 17.18
C LEU A 500 12.21 -1.96 17.54
N LEU A 501 12.65 -3.14 17.07
CA LEU A 501 14.01 -3.65 17.24
C LEU A 501 14.94 -3.10 16.17
N THR A 502 15.99 -2.39 16.59
CA THR A 502 17.09 -1.94 15.73
C THR A 502 18.44 -2.22 16.39
N SER A 503 19.54 -2.00 15.66
CA SER A 503 20.89 -2.08 16.23
C SER A 503 21.15 -1.08 17.38
N ARG A 504 20.31 -0.06 17.53
CA ARG A 504 20.39 0.95 18.61
C ARG A 504 19.54 0.58 19.83
N THR A 505 18.66 -0.41 19.70
CA THR A 505 17.73 -0.83 20.75
C THR A 505 18.44 -1.64 21.83
N ARG A 506 18.30 -1.24 23.09
CA ARG A 506 18.82 -1.97 24.25
C ARG A 506 17.82 -3.00 24.73
N LEU A 507 18.28 -4.24 24.88
CA LEU A 507 17.46 -5.37 25.31
C LEU A 507 17.63 -5.65 26.79
N TYR A 508 16.52 -5.96 27.46
CA TYR A 508 16.48 -6.40 28.84
C TYR A 508 15.54 -7.59 28.98
N ILE A 509 15.85 -8.50 29.91
CA ILE A 509 15.05 -9.69 30.17
C ILE A 509 14.97 -9.97 31.67
N LYS A 510 13.81 -10.42 32.15
CA LYS A 510 13.58 -10.77 33.56
C LYS A 510 12.58 -11.92 33.68
N GLY A 511 12.82 -12.88 34.58
CA GLY A 511 11.74 -13.65 35.22
C GLY A 511 11.66 -15.15 34.97
N ASN A 512 12.23 -15.73 33.90
CA ASN A 512 12.06 -17.18 33.66
C ASN A 512 13.23 -18.06 34.12
N GLY A 513 14.45 -17.52 34.25
CA GLY A 513 15.65 -18.29 34.58
C GLY A 513 16.13 -19.29 33.50
N ILE A 514 15.39 -19.42 32.39
CA ILE A 514 15.65 -20.36 31.29
C ILE A 514 16.22 -19.66 30.06
N VAL A 515 15.77 -18.43 29.81
CA VAL A 515 16.25 -17.56 28.73
C VAL A 515 16.94 -16.37 29.39
N ASP A 516 18.23 -16.24 29.14
CA ASP A 516 19.05 -15.12 29.59
C ASP A 516 19.23 -14.07 28.48
N LEU A 517 19.89 -12.96 28.81
CA LEU A 517 20.09 -11.86 27.87
C LEU A 517 20.92 -12.28 26.63
N PRO A 518 22.03 -13.03 26.76
CA PRO A 518 22.77 -13.55 25.61
C PRO A 518 21.90 -14.40 24.67
N LYS A 519 21.09 -15.32 25.20
CA LYS A 519 20.20 -16.16 24.38
C LYS A 519 19.12 -15.32 23.67
N LEU A 520 18.56 -14.30 24.32
CA LEU A 520 17.64 -13.35 23.68
C LEU A 520 18.32 -12.55 22.56
N GLN A 521 19.53 -12.06 22.79
CA GLN A 521 20.30 -11.31 21.78
C GLN A 521 20.63 -12.18 20.57
N GLU A 522 21.02 -13.43 20.80
CA GLU A 522 21.24 -14.41 19.75
C GLU A 522 19.97 -14.64 18.93
N MET A 523 18.82 -14.84 19.58
CA MET A 523 17.53 -15.00 18.91
C MET A 523 17.16 -13.78 18.04
N VAL A 524 17.36 -12.58 18.56
CA VAL A 524 17.12 -11.34 17.79
C VAL A 524 18.01 -11.29 16.56
N ALA A 525 19.30 -11.63 16.70
CA ALA A 525 20.24 -11.69 15.59
C ALA A 525 19.79 -12.70 14.52
N ASP A 526 19.44 -13.92 14.93
CA ASP A 526 18.98 -15.00 14.04
C ASP A 526 17.72 -14.60 13.26
N VAL A 527 16.70 -14.05 13.95
CA VAL A 527 15.46 -13.57 13.32
C VAL A 527 15.75 -12.43 12.35
N SER A 528 16.59 -11.46 12.75
CA SER A 528 16.91 -10.30 11.91
C SER A 528 17.71 -10.64 10.66
N HIS A 529 18.55 -11.67 10.73
CA HIS A 529 19.38 -12.12 9.61
C HIS A 529 18.57 -12.95 8.60
N HIS A 530 17.69 -13.82 9.09
CA HIS A 530 16.89 -14.71 8.23
C HIS A 530 15.68 -14.02 7.61
N PHE A 531 15.02 -13.13 8.35
CA PHE A 531 13.79 -12.48 7.89
C PHE A 531 14.02 -11.00 7.54
N PRO A 532 13.91 -10.61 6.26
CA PRO A 532 13.95 -9.20 5.90
C PRO A 532 12.78 -8.47 6.54
N LEU A 533 13.05 -7.29 7.11
CA LEU A 533 12.05 -6.47 7.79
C LEU A 533 10.87 -6.14 6.85
N ARG A 534 11.20 -5.67 5.64
CA ARG A 534 10.24 -5.27 4.61
C ARG A 534 10.37 -6.18 3.39
N LEU A 535 9.22 -6.53 2.81
CA LEU A 535 9.10 -7.15 1.50
C LEU A 535 8.16 -6.30 0.64
N PRO A 536 8.24 -6.42 -0.69
CA PRO A 536 7.23 -5.86 -1.59
C PRO A 536 5.82 -6.35 -1.20
N ALA A 537 4.80 -5.51 -1.44
CA ALA A 537 3.42 -5.91 -1.22
C ALA A 537 3.07 -7.16 -2.04
N PRO A 538 2.21 -8.07 -1.53
CA PRO A 538 1.79 -9.25 -2.28
C PRO A 538 1.14 -8.84 -3.61
N THR A 539 1.49 -9.52 -4.69
CA THR A 539 0.83 -9.29 -5.99
C THR A 539 -0.62 -9.79 -5.95
N PRO A 540 -1.53 -9.24 -6.78
CA PRO A 540 -2.88 -9.79 -6.91
C PRO A 540 -2.87 -11.29 -7.21
N LYS A 541 -1.93 -11.75 -8.05
CA LYS A 541 -1.69 -13.17 -8.34
C LYS A 541 -1.37 -14.01 -7.09
N ALA A 542 -0.53 -13.51 -6.19
CA ALA A 542 -0.22 -14.20 -4.93
C ALA A 542 -1.43 -14.25 -3.98
N LEU A 543 -2.25 -13.18 -3.98
CA LEU A 543 -3.50 -13.14 -3.22
C LEU A 543 -4.57 -14.05 -3.81
N TYR A 544 -4.50 -14.40 -5.10
CA TYR A 544 -5.38 -15.39 -5.75
C TYR A 544 -5.08 -16.82 -5.33
N SER A 545 -3.80 -17.19 -5.19
CA SER A 545 -3.39 -18.53 -4.81
C SER A 545 -3.63 -18.80 -3.32
N PRO A 546 -3.71 -20.08 -2.91
CA PRO A 546 -3.61 -20.44 -1.51
C PRO A 546 -2.37 -19.82 -0.85
N CYS A 547 -2.48 -19.65 0.45
CA CYS A 547 -1.41 -19.12 1.27
C CYS A 547 -0.28 -20.16 1.43
N GLU A 548 0.90 -19.87 0.91
CA GLU A 548 2.07 -20.77 0.90
C GLU A 548 3.18 -20.24 1.80
N ILE A 549 3.90 -21.12 2.50
CA ILE A 549 5.05 -20.75 3.35
C ILE A 549 6.24 -20.40 2.46
N ARG A 550 6.82 -19.21 2.63
CA ARG A 550 7.97 -18.71 1.83
C ARG A 550 9.27 -18.70 2.62
N HIS A 551 9.22 -18.18 3.84
CA HIS A 551 10.36 -18.19 4.76
C HIS A 551 9.97 -18.94 6.02
N LEU A 552 10.77 -19.92 6.43
CA LEU A 552 10.52 -20.74 7.62
C LEU A 552 11.76 -20.74 8.52
N ALA A 553 11.54 -20.49 9.81
CA ALA A 553 12.50 -20.72 10.88
C ALA A 553 11.90 -21.68 11.90
N ILE A 554 12.68 -22.69 12.26
CA ILE A 554 12.37 -23.67 13.30
C ILE A 554 13.35 -23.44 14.44
N ILE A 555 12.83 -22.99 15.56
CA ILE A 555 13.60 -22.58 16.73
C ILE A 555 13.49 -23.69 17.78
N VAL A 556 14.59 -24.38 18.03
CA VAL A 556 14.66 -25.57 18.86
C VAL A 556 15.26 -25.23 20.22
N ASN A 557 14.62 -25.70 21.29
CA ASN A 557 15.07 -25.62 22.69
C ASN A 557 15.33 -24.19 23.20
N LEU A 558 14.57 -23.21 22.73
CA LEU A 558 14.64 -21.83 23.21
C LEU A 558 14.16 -21.72 24.67
N GLU A 559 12.93 -22.18 24.93
CA GLU A 559 12.29 -22.05 26.26
C GLU A 559 12.37 -23.32 27.11
N TYR A 560 12.63 -24.49 26.51
CA TYR A 560 12.87 -25.73 27.26
C TYR A 560 13.99 -26.54 26.60
N ASP A 561 15.12 -26.64 27.30
CA ASP A 561 16.31 -27.33 26.85
C ASP A 561 16.58 -28.57 27.74
N PRO A 562 16.28 -29.79 27.25
CA PRO A 562 16.57 -31.02 27.98
C PRO A 562 18.06 -31.25 28.21
N THR A 563 18.93 -30.65 27.38
CA THR A 563 20.39 -30.86 27.46
C THR A 563 21.02 -30.14 28.65
N ALA A 564 20.34 -29.17 29.25
CA ALA A 564 20.79 -28.49 30.46
C ALA A 564 21.00 -29.47 31.64
N ALA A 565 20.34 -30.64 31.62
CA ALA A 565 20.53 -31.71 32.61
C ALA A 565 21.93 -32.36 32.54
N PHE A 566 22.66 -32.22 31.42
CA PHE A 566 24.01 -32.77 31.25
C PHE A 566 25.09 -31.92 31.92
N ARG A 567 24.72 -30.78 32.52
CA ARG A 567 25.63 -29.93 33.25
C ARG A 567 26.31 -30.74 34.36
N ASN A 568 27.64 -30.83 34.30
CA ASN A 568 28.50 -31.58 35.22
C ASN A 568 28.40 -33.12 35.13
N GLN A 569 27.86 -33.68 34.04
CA GLN A 569 27.85 -35.13 33.80
C GLN A 569 28.82 -35.50 32.67
N VAL A 570 29.62 -36.56 32.87
CA VAL A 570 30.40 -37.18 31.79
C VAL A 570 29.46 -38.10 31.01
N VAL A 571 28.96 -37.62 29.88
CA VAL A 571 28.11 -38.42 28.99
C VAL A 571 29.03 -39.24 28.08
N HIS A 572 29.00 -40.56 28.20
CA HIS A 572 29.71 -41.47 27.28
C HIS A 572 28.86 -41.69 26.03
N PHE A 573 29.41 -41.43 24.84
CA PHE A 573 28.68 -41.49 23.57
C PHE A 573 29.21 -42.62 22.67
N ASP A 574 28.30 -43.40 22.09
CA ASP A 574 28.58 -44.23 20.90
C ASP A 574 28.14 -43.45 19.65
N PHE A 575 29.10 -43.01 18.84
CA PHE A 575 28.85 -42.26 17.61
C PHE A 575 27.95 -42.98 16.60
N ARG A 576 27.79 -44.31 16.71
CA ARG A 576 26.98 -45.12 15.77
C ARG A 576 25.51 -45.26 16.16
N LYS A 577 25.12 -44.87 17.39
CA LYS A 577 23.75 -45.00 17.93
C LYS A 577 23.14 -43.66 18.37
N LEU A 578 23.62 -42.57 17.78
CA LEU A 578 23.35 -41.22 18.22
C LEU A 578 22.05 -40.68 17.59
N ASP A 579 20.90 -41.00 18.19
CA ASP A 579 19.60 -40.43 17.82
C ASP A 579 19.20 -39.31 18.80
N VAL A 580 18.91 -38.14 18.24
CA VAL A 580 18.54 -36.93 18.99
C VAL A 580 17.12 -37.03 19.55
N PHE A 581 16.25 -37.80 18.89
CA PHE A 581 14.87 -38.00 19.32
C PHE A 581 14.72 -39.15 20.32
N SER A 582 15.75 -40.00 20.44
CA SER A 582 15.77 -41.15 21.34
C SER A 582 17.18 -41.39 21.89
N PHE A 583 17.61 -40.47 22.77
CA PHE A 583 18.99 -40.36 23.20
C PHE A 583 19.30 -41.16 24.48
N GLY A 584 20.40 -41.93 24.44
CA GLY A 584 20.91 -42.69 25.58
C GLY A 584 20.07 -43.91 25.96
N GLU A 585 20.43 -44.59 27.05
CA GLU A 585 19.73 -45.80 27.53
C GLU A 585 18.28 -45.50 27.92
N ASN A 586 18.03 -44.30 28.46
CA ASN A 586 16.69 -43.84 28.85
C ASN A 586 15.83 -43.37 27.66
N GLN A 587 16.37 -43.37 26.42
CA GLN A 587 15.65 -43.00 25.20
C GLN A 587 14.98 -41.61 25.29
N ASN A 588 15.69 -40.65 25.91
CA ASN A 588 15.17 -39.30 26.14
C ASN A 588 15.20 -38.48 24.85
N CYS A 589 14.16 -37.72 24.56
CA CYS A 589 14.19 -36.76 23.46
C CYS A 589 15.02 -35.54 23.86
N LEU A 590 16.03 -35.18 23.06
CA LEU A 590 16.83 -33.97 23.29
C LEU A 590 16.16 -32.70 22.77
N VAL A 591 14.98 -32.81 22.13
CA VAL A 591 14.17 -31.66 21.71
C VAL A 591 13.03 -31.47 22.72
N GLY A 592 13.13 -30.42 23.53
CA GLY A 592 12.16 -30.08 24.57
C GLY A 592 11.11 -29.05 24.11
N SER A 593 11.52 -28.05 23.34
CA SER A 593 10.61 -27.04 22.79
C SER A 593 10.88 -26.80 21.32
N VAL A 594 9.82 -26.52 20.56
CA VAL A 594 9.89 -26.12 19.15
C VAL A 594 9.01 -24.90 18.93
N ASP A 595 9.62 -23.83 18.50
CA ASP A 595 8.96 -22.61 18.05
C ASP A 595 9.03 -22.54 16.53
N LEU A 596 7.90 -22.25 15.89
CA LEU A 596 7.86 -21.97 14.46
C LEU A 596 7.69 -20.48 14.26
N LEU A 597 8.49 -19.90 13.37
CA LEU A 597 8.29 -18.56 12.84
C LEU A 597 8.33 -18.65 11.31
N TYR A 598 7.27 -18.20 10.65
CA TYR A 598 7.26 -18.21 9.19
C TYR A 598 6.54 -17.00 8.60
N ARG A 599 6.96 -16.63 7.38
CA ARG A 599 6.27 -15.65 6.53
C ARG A 599 5.74 -16.34 5.28
N ASN A 600 4.51 -16.03 4.89
CA ASN A 600 3.82 -16.66 3.77
C ASN A 600 3.73 -15.75 2.53
N SER A 601 3.16 -16.27 1.44
CA SER A 601 2.96 -15.57 0.15
C SER A 601 2.04 -14.34 0.22
N TRP A 602 1.27 -14.18 1.30
CA TRP A 602 0.45 -12.99 1.57
C TRP A 602 1.16 -12.01 2.50
N ASN A 603 2.46 -12.21 2.76
CA ASN A 603 3.27 -11.49 3.74
C ASN A 603 2.78 -11.58 5.20
N GLU A 604 1.85 -12.47 5.54
CA GLU A 604 1.52 -12.67 6.94
C GLU A 604 2.68 -13.35 7.67
N VAL A 605 2.92 -12.90 8.89
CA VAL A 605 3.89 -13.51 9.79
C VAL A 605 3.14 -14.32 10.84
N ARG A 606 3.55 -15.58 10.99
CA ARG A 606 2.91 -16.56 11.85
C ARG A 606 3.94 -17.16 12.79
N THR A 607 3.52 -17.36 14.03
CA THR A 607 4.32 -17.92 15.12
C THR A 607 3.52 -19.02 15.81
N LEU A 608 4.19 -20.11 16.18
CA LEU A 608 3.61 -21.22 16.92
C LEU A 608 4.65 -21.72 17.92
N HIS A 609 4.17 -22.38 18.97
CA HIS A 609 5.02 -22.89 20.04
C HIS A 609 4.50 -24.25 20.51
N PHE A 610 5.42 -25.21 20.62
CA PHE A 610 5.17 -26.58 21.03
C PHE A 610 6.17 -26.97 22.11
N ASN A 611 5.70 -27.66 23.15
CA ASN A 611 6.52 -28.11 24.28
C ASN A 611 6.30 -29.59 24.56
N GLY A 612 7.34 -30.25 25.08
CA GLY A 612 7.30 -31.65 25.49
C GLY A 612 7.85 -32.61 24.43
N GLU A 613 7.79 -33.92 24.73
CA GLU A 613 8.42 -34.97 23.91
C GLU A 613 7.86 -35.06 22.47
N GLN A 614 6.62 -34.62 22.26
CA GLN A 614 5.95 -34.65 20.94
C GLN A 614 6.08 -33.34 20.14
N SER A 615 6.78 -32.34 20.67
CA SER A 615 6.89 -30.99 20.08
C SER A 615 7.30 -30.99 18.61
N MET A 616 8.26 -31.83 18.23
CA MET A 616 8.70 -31.96 16.83
C MET A 616 7.64 -32.55 15.90
N ILE A 617 6.87 -33.55 16.36
CA ILE A 617 5.80 -34.15 15.54
C ILE A 617 4.71 -33.12 15.30
N GLU A 618 4.28 -32.42 16.35
CA GLU A 618 3.23 -31.40 16.26
C GLU A 618 3.65 -30.25 15.35
N ALA A 619 4.91 -29.80 15.45
CA ALA A 619 5.47 -28.79 14.58
C ALA A 619 5.49 -29.23 13.11
N LEU A 620 5.97 -30.45 12.83
CA LEU A 620 5.99 -31.02 11.47
C LEU A 620 4.57 -31.20 10.91
N LYS A 621 3.64 -31.75 11.69
CA LYS A 621 2.22 -31.89 11.29
C LYS A 621 1.64 -30.53 10.90
N THR A 622 1.96 -29.49 11.65
CA THR A 622 1.46 -28.13 11.40
C THR A 622 2.03 -27.52 10.11
N ILE A 623 3.33 -27.67 9.86
CA ILE A 623 3.96 -27.14 8.63
C ILE A 623 3.51 -27.93 7.41
N LEU A 624 3.57 -29.26 7.46
CA LEU A 624 3.24 -30.13 6.33
C LEU A 624 1.75 -30.05 5.97
N GLY A 625 0.88 -29.83 6.97
CA GLY A 625 -0.55 -29.58 6.75
C GLY A 625 -0.83 -28.26 6.03
N LYS A 626 0.11 -27.31 6.06
CA LYS A 626 0.02 -26.03 5.35
C LYS A 626 0.68 -26.04 3.96
N MET A 627 1.31 -27.15 3.59
CA MET A 627 1.91 -27.36 2.27
C MET A 627 1.02 -28.29 1.46
N HIS A 628 0.52 -27.84 0.31
CA HIS A 628 -0.16 -28.71 -0.65
C HIS A 628 0.84 -29.32 -1.65
N GLN A 629 0.45 -30.40 -2.32
CA GLN A 629 1.36 -31.17 -3.18
C GLN A 629 1.89 -30.37 -4.38
N ASP A 630 1.12 -29.39 -4.87
CA ASP A 630 1.53 -28.51 -5.97
C ASP A 630 2.10 -27.16 -5.50
N ALA A 631 2.40 -27.00 -4.21
CA ALA A 631 2.93 -25.75 -3.66
C ALA A 631 4.38 -25.56 -4.08
N ALA A 632 4.79 -24.30 -4.25
CA ALA A 632 6.22 -23.99 -4.34
C ALA A 632 6.91 -24.39 -3.02
N PRO A 633 8.15 -24.94 -3.07
CA PRO A 633 8.95 -25.10 -1.87
C PRO A 633 9.22 -23.74 -1.22
N PRO A 634 9.40 -23.68 0.12
CA PRO A 634 9.82 -22.45 0.75
C PRO A 634 11.14 -21.94 0.16
N ASP A 635 11.24 -20.63 -0.06
CA ASP A 635 12.44 -19.98 -0.57
C ASP A 635 13.62 -20.12 0.42
N SER A 636 13.32 -20.27 1.71
CA SER A 636 14.32 -20.51 2.76
C SER A 636 13.74 -21.28 3.95
N VAL A 637 14.53 -22.23 4.48
CA VAL A 637 14.21 -23.04 5.66
C VAL A 637 15.45 -23.11 6.55
N GLU A 638 15.36 -22.53 7.75
CA GLU A 638 16.47 -22.48 8.70
C GLU A 638 16.09 -23.11 10.05
N VAL A 639 17.00 -23.87 10.64
CA VAL A 639 16.87 -24.43 11.99
C VAL A 639 17.86 -23.74 12.93
N PHE A 640 17.32 -23.05 13.92
CA PHE A 640 18.07 -22.48 15.03
C PHE A 640 17.96 -23.39 16.24
N CYS A 641 19.05 -23.62 16.96
CA CYS A 641 19.06 -24.46 18.15
C CYS A 641 19.70 -23.70 19.30
N TYR A 642 19.03 -23.63 20.46
CA TYR A 642 19.47 -22.88 21.64
C TYR A 642 19.84 -23.80 22.83
N SER A 643 20.15 -25.06 22.53
CA SER A 643 20.58 -26.06 23.51
C SER A 643 21.97 -25.71 24.06
N GLN A 644 22.17 -25.90 25.37
CA GLN A 644 23.46 -25.70 26.04
C GLN A 644 24.51 -26.72 25.58
N HIS A 645 24.08 -27.95 25.31
CA HIS A 645 24.95 -29.04 24.88
C HIS A 645 24.44 -29.69 23.58
N LEU A 646 25.34 -30.31 22.80
CA LEU A 646 25.01 -31.02 21.56
C LEU A 646 24.30 -30.17 20.48
N ARG A 647 24.41 -28.85 20.57
CA ARG A 647 23.73 -27.88 19.70
C ARG A 647 23.86 -28.19 18.21
N GLY A 648 25.08 -28.41 17.73
CA GLY A 648 25.36 -28.69 16.32
C GLY A 648 24.72 -29.98 15.82
N LEU A 649 24.77 -31.03 16.64
CA LEU A 649 24.15 -32.32 16.31
C LEU A 649 22.63 -32.21 16.24
N ILE A 650 22.01 -31.56 17.24
CA ILE A 650 20.55 -31.36 17.29
C ILE A 650 20.10 -30.57 16.06
N ARG A 651 20.77 -29.45 15.77
CA ARG A 651 20.49 -28.59 14.61
C ARG A 651 20.54 -29.38 13.30
N THR A 652 21.65 -30.06 13.04
CA THR A 652 21.85 -30.82 11.78
C THR A 652 20.80 -31.91 11.62
N ARG A 653 20.47 -32.64 12.70
CA ARG A 653 19.50 -33.73 12.64
C ARG A 653 18.08 -33.22 12.39
N VAL A 654 17.68 -32.14 13.07
CA VAL A 654 16.37 -31.51 12.87
C VAL A 654 16.28 -30.92 11.45
N GLN A 655 17.33 -30.25 10.97
CA GLN A 655 17.38 -29.72 9.60
C GLN A 655 17.19 -30.84 8.57
N GLN A 656 17.93 -31.94 8.71
CA GLN A 656 17.80 -33.09 7.81
C GLN A 656 16.36 -33.65 7.81
N LEU A 657 15.78 -33.85 8.99
CA LEU A 657 14.42 -34.36 9.11
C LEU A 657 13.41 -33.43 8.41
N VAL A 658 13.51 -32.13 8.64
CA VAL A 658 12.59 -31.13 8.07
C VAL A 658 12.72 -31.11 6.55
N SER A 659 13.94 -31.07 6.01
CA SER A 659 14.19 -31.12 4.56
C SER A 659 13.59 -32.38 3.93
N GLU A 660 13.85 -33.56 4.49
CA GLU A 660 13.28 -34.83 4.01
C GLU A 660 11.75 -34.81 4.03
N CYS A 661 11.13 -34.28 5.08
CA CYS A 661 9.67 -34.18 5.20
C CYS A 661 9.05 -33.23 4.16
N ILE A 662 9.66 -32.07 3.93
CA ILE A 662 9.19 -31.08 2.96
C ILE A 662 9.33 -31.63 1.54
N GLU A 663 10.48 -32.22 1.19
CA GLU A 663 10.70 -32.82 -0.11
C GLU A 663 9.66 -33.90 -0.41
N LEU A 664 9.39 -34.79 0.55
CA LEU A 664 8.38 -35.85 0.36
C LEU A 664 6.97 -35.29 0.23
N ARG A 665 6.64 -34.23 0.96
CA ARG A 665 5.32 -33.60 0.89
C ARG A 665 5.05 -32.91 -0.45
N LEU A 666 6.08 -32.29 -1.03
CA LEU A 666 6.01 -31.55 -2.29
C LEU A 666 6.29 -32.43 -3.51
N SER A 667 6.88 -33.63 -3.34
CA SER A 667 7.06 -34.56 -4.44
C SER A 667 5.70 -35.06 -4.97
N SER A 668 5.38 -34.73 -6.22
CA SER A 668 4.23 -35.33 -6.89
C SER A 668 4.48 -36.84 -7.07
N THR A 669 3.44 -37.66 -6.91
CA THR A 669 3.47 -39.12 -7.14
C THR A 669 3.82 -39.54 -8.59
N ARG A 670 4.34 -38.65 -9.44
CA ARG A 670 4.59 -38.89 -10.87
C ARG A 670 6.05 -39.18 -11.25
N GLN A 671 7.03 -39.19 -10.33
CA GLN A 671 8.40 -39.60 -10.67
C GLN A 671 8.91 -40.77 -9.82
N GLU A 672 9.17 -41.88 -10.52
CA GLU A 672 9.50 -43.21 -10.00
C GLU A 672 10.93 -43.32 -9.45
N THR A 673 11.11 -44.34 -8.59
CA THR A 673 12.36 -44.92 -8.04
C THR A 673 13.10 -44.18 -6.91
N GLY A 674 13.28 -42.86 -6.95
CA GLY A 674 13.94 -42.11 -5.85
C GLY A 674 13.09 -41.92 -4.59
N ALA A 675 11.78 -41.75 -4.77
CA ALA A 675 10.82 -41.50 -3.70
C ALA A 675 10.65 -42.68 -2.72
N LEU A 676 10.97 -43.91 -3.13
CA LEU A 676 10.82 -45.11 -2.30
C LEU A 676 11.87 -45.21 -1.18
N GLN A 677 13.11 -44.77 -1.43
CA GLN A 677 14.16 -44.71 -0.39
C GLN A 677 13.97 -43.53 0.57
N GLY A 678 13.55 -42.36 0.05
CA GLY A 678 13.20 -41.20 0.87
C GLY A 678 12.00 -41.48 1.77
N ALA A 679 10.95 -42.11 1.23
CA ALA A 679 9.81 -42.58 2.00
C ALA A 679 10.25 -43.55 3.10
N ALA A 680 11.02 -44.60 2.80
CA ALA A 680 11.47 -45.56 3.81
C ALA A 680 12.28 -44.91 4.96
N ARG A 681 13.13 -43.91 4.67
CA ARG A 681 13.84 -43.12 5.68
C ARG A 681 12.93 -42.21 6.49
N PHE A 682 11.97 -41.53 5.85
CA PHE A 682 10.95 -40.73 6.51
C PHE A 682 10.07 -41.55 7.45
N TRP A 683 9.63 -42.73 7.02
CA TRP A 683 8.82 -43.64 7.84
C TRP A 683 9.61 -44.21 9.02
N SER A 684 10.92 -44.48 8.85
CA SER A 684 11.82 -44.87 9.94
C SER A 684 12.02 -43.74 10.97
N ASN A 685 12.27 -42.52 10.50
CA ASN A 685 12.43 -41.34 11.35
C ASN A 685 11.12 -41.02 12.10
N LEU A 686 9.95 -41.08 11.46
CA LEU A 686 8.66 -40.91 12.13
C LEU A 686 8.39 -42.00 13.16
N GLY A 687 8.72 -43.26 12.85
CA GLY A 687 8.56 -44.39 13.77
C GLY A 687 9.40 -44.26 15.04
N LEU A 688 10.63 -43.74 14.91
CA LEU A 688 11.51 -43.40 16.02
C LEU A 688 10.94 -42.27 16.89
N ILE A 689 10.38 -41.22 16.27
CA ILE A 689 9.79 -40.10 17.02
C ILE A 689 8.45 -40.49 17.68
N LEU A 690 7.64 -41.35 17.05
CA LEU A 690 6.33 -41.80 17.57
C LEU A 690 6.43 -42.95 18.59
N ARG A 691 7.62 -43.50 18.84
CA ARG A 691 7.85 -44.71 19.66
C ARG A 691 6.88 -45.85 19.30
N ALA A 692 6.55 -46.01 18.02
CA ALA A 692 5.59 -47.00 17.52
C ALA A 692 6.34 -48.22 16.93
N PRO A 693 6.37 -49.39 17.62
CA PRO A 693 7.14 -50.56 17.17
C PRO A 693 6.70 -51.09 15.81
N GLU A 694 5.41 -50.93 15.47
CA GLU A 694 4.80 -51.42 14.22
C GLU A 694 5.34 -50.70 12.97
N CYS A 695 5.92 -49.51 13.12
CA CYS A 695 6.49 -48.71 12.03
C CYS A 695 8.01 -48.93 11.85
N ILE A 696 8.64 -49.69 12.75
CA ILE A 696 10.07 -49.98 12.70
C ILE A 696 10.27 -51.28 11.89
N GLY A 697 10.64 -51.14 10.61
CA GLY A 697 11.10 -52.26 9.78
C GLY A 697 10.05 -53.01 8.94
N THR A 698 8.86 -52.44 8.68
CA THR A 698 7.80 -53.10 7.87
C THR A 698 7.52 -52.41 6.52
N GLU A 699 7.02 -53.17 5.53
CA GLU A 699 6.76 -52.73 4.16
C GLU A 699 5.93 -51.43 4.06
N THR A 700 6.42 -50.49 3.25
CA THR A 700 5.99 -49.09 3.08
C THR A 700 4.49 -48.87 2.84
N ARG A 701 3.75 -49.84 2.28
CA ARG A 701 2.32 -49.69 1.96
C ARG A 701 1.37 -49.86 3.16
N LYS A 702 1.73 -50.65 4.19
CA LYS A 702 0.89 -50.80 5.40
C LYS A 702 1.05 -49.62 6.38
N CYS A 703 2.28 -49.11 6.54
CA CYS A 703 2.56 -47.89 7.32
C CYS A 703 1.83 -46.65 6.77
N HIS A 704 1.72 -46.55 5.44
CA HIS A 704 1.02 -45.45 4.76
C HIS A 704 -0.46 -45.33 5.15
N ARG A 705 -1.15 -46.41 5.53
CA ARG A 705 -2.57 -46.37 5.95
C ARG A 705 -2.76 -46.19 7.47
N VAL A 706 -1.84 -46.69 8.29
CA VAL A 706 -1.93 -46.62 9.76
C VAL A 706 -1.53 -45.24 10.27
N LEU A 707 -0.52 -44.59 9.68
CA LEU A 707 -0.09 -43.25 10.06
C LEU A 707 -0.89 -42.14 9.39
N TRP A 708 -1.46 -42.33 8.20
CA TRP A 708 -2.43 -41.36 7.65
C TRP A 708 -3.71 -41.26 8.49
N ARG A 709 -4.02 -42.24 9.34
CA ARG A 709 -5.05 -42.11 10.40
C ARG A 709 -4.60 -41.26 11.60
N TYR A 710 -3.29 -41.02 11.77
CA TYR A 710 -2.72 -40.11 12.76
C TYR A 710 -2.52 -38.68 12.22
N PHE A 711 -2.36 -38.53 10.89
CA PHE A 711 -2.18 -37.25 10.21
C PHE A 711 -3.47 -36.62 9.65
N ALA A 712 -4.49 -37.41 9.31
CA ALA A 712 -5.88 -36.96 9.22
C ALA A 712 -6.41 -36.61 10.62
#